data_AF-A0A0P6Y5J8-F1
#
_entry.id   AF-A0A0P6Y5J8-F1
#
_cell.length_a   1.000
_cell.length_b   1.000
_cell.length_c   1.000
_cell.angle_alpha   90.00
_cell.angle_beta   90.00
_cell.angle_gamma   90.00
#
_symmetry.space_group_name_H-M   'P 1'
#
loop_
_entity.id
_entity.type
_entity.pdbx_description
1 polymer ?
#
loop_
_entity_poly.entity_id
_entity_poly.type
_entity_poly.pdbx_seq_one_letter_code
_entity_poly.pdbx_strand_id
1 'polypeptide(L)'
;MATKLKVLEFANKVSRKKMGSKAAIKPTDPEYMILEPVVSDEMAEVALCLEFRKPQSAEEVSALCGKPLEETARLLWDLAMAGVCFVNKIDGVDKYWYDTWVPGIMEMMTNNKENVKKHPQIAEAFEAYGRVRGAATAGNFPVGIGLMRVIPIESAIEGNSRKASYEEVSKYLNDNSIFSVSDCSCRTAREAMGEGCGHLKEDMCIQLGHAAEYYIRTGRGREITREEAFEIIQRAEENGLVHQIPNTDGPGKTHAICNCCGCSCLSLRTAEMFINTDMVRSNYVSHVDIEKCVACGECVVSCPTNALQLGQKICGSTPITRPERETPRDNDWGPENWNADYRYNRKDVVETGTSPCKTSCPAHIGVQGYIKLASQGRYTEALELIKRENPFPAVCGRICPRNCESACTRGDIDDPVAIDEIKKFIAEQDLNKDQRYMPKIMHNYGNKIAVVGAGPAGLSCAYYLAIDGYQVTVFEKQQVLGGMLTLGIPSFRLEKNVVNAEIDILKELGVRFKTGVEVGKDVSLNDLRAQGFQAFYLAIGAQASRKLNIEGEDAEGVIAGVDFVRSVNLNEGVRLSGKVVVIGGGNVAIDVARSAARVGAGQVDMYCLESRAQMPALEEEIEEALAEEIIINNGWGPKRIVTDKGRVTGVEFKKCVSVFDENGRFNPKYDENDTKLVEANYVLVSIGQAIDWGRLLEGCGAQLNPNKTIQADPLTYQTGQPDVFAGGDAHTGPRFAIDAIAAGKQAAISIHRFVHPGQSLTIGRSNRDYIALDKSDLFLDSYDRMPRQKAAHLNGGKSKDSFKDLRLTFTEEQVRKETERCLGCGATVVDEALCVGCGVCTTKCKFDAISLVRKYDGVGAALPDMKPIVIKHMLKRKVKIVGKKVSRSLKSILKH
;
A
#
# COMPACT_ATOMS: atom_id res chain seq x y z
N MET A 1 18.08 39.98 -2.59
CA MET A 1 18.79 40.35 -3.83
C MET A 1 18.02 41.44 -4.54
N ALA A 2 18.69 42.32 -5.28
CA ALA A 2 18.00 43.33 -6.09
C ALA A 2 17.18 42.64 -7.19
N THR A 3 15.98 43.16 -7.48
CA THR A 3 15.13 42.62 -8.54
C THR A 3 15.81 42.77 -9.91
N LYS A 4 15.96 41.65 -10.63
CA LYS A 4 16.47 41.60 -12.00
C LYS A 4 15.40 42.10 -12.96
N LEU A 5 15.53 43.35 -13.42
CA LEU A 5 14.46 44.03 -14.15
C LEU A 5 14.17 43.38 -15.50
N LYS A 6 15.19 42.89 -16.22
CA LYS A 6 15.01 42.24 -17.52
C LYS A 6 14.40 40.86 -17.38
N VAL A 7 14.76 40.13 -16.32
CA VAL A 7 14.09 38.85 -15.98
C VAL A 7 12.60 39.08 -15.70
N LEU A 8 12.24 40.13 -14.95
CA LEU A 8 10.85 40.48 -14.68
C LEU A 8 10.09 40.92 -15.94
N GLU A 9 10.75 41.66 -16.83
CA GLU A 9 10.21 42.04 -18.14
C GLU A 9 9.90 40.79 -18.98
N PHE A 10 10.83 39.82 -19.02
CA PHE A 10 10.63 38.56 -19.73
C PHE A 10 9.49 37.73 -19.11
N ALA A 11 9.41 37.63 -17.78
CA ALA A 11 8.31 36.93 -17.12
C ALA A 11 6.92 37.54 -17.46
N ASN A 12 6.85 38.87 -17.58
CA ASN A 12 5.67 39.58 -18.04
C ASN A 12 5.36 39.30 -19.52
N LYS A 13 6.38 39.26 -20.38
CA LYS A 13 6.26 38.90 -21.80
C LYS A 13 5.66 37.51 -21.98
N VAL A 14 6.21 36.48 -21.34
CA VAL A 14 5.69 35.09 -21.41
C VAL A 14 4.23 35.04 -20.93
N SER A 15 3.93 35.78 -19.86
CA SER A 15 2.58 35.87 -19.29
C SER A 15 1.61 36.78 -20.07
N ARG A 16 2.06 37.43 -21.14
CA ARG A 16 1.31 38.42 -21.94
C ARG A 16 0.71 39.54 -21.08
N LYS A 17 1.47 39.99 -20.08
CA LYS A 17 1.08 41.05 -19.14
C LYS A 17 1.92 42.31 -19.38
N LYS A 18 1.30 43.47 -19.22
CA LYS A 18 2.01 44.75 -19.31
C LYS A 18 2.73 45.03 -17.99
N MET A 19 4.03 45.29 -18.05
CA MET A 19 4.84 45.67 -16.89
C MET A 19 4.26 46.95 -16.23
N GLY A 20 4.26 47.00 -14.89
CA GLY A 20 3.67 48.09 -14.11
C GLY A 20 2.13 48.12 -14.04
N SER A 21 1.43 47.22 -14.75
CA SER A 21 -0.02 47.07 -14.60
C SER A 21 -0.39 46.35 -13.30
N LYS A 22 -1.65 46.47 -12.84
CA LYS A 22 -2.15 45.71 -11.68
C LYS A 22 -2.03 44.20 -11.83
N ALA A 23 -2.06 43.71 -13.08
CA ALA A 23 -1.93 42.30 -13.39
C ALA A 23 -0.48 41.86 -13.63
N ALA A 24 0.50 42.78 -13.63
CA ALA A 24 1.90 42.49 -13.91
C ALA A 24 2.44 41.40 -12.98
N ILE A 25 3.36 40.59 -13.50
CA ILE A 25 4.13 39.66 -12.70
C ILE A 25 4.97 40.46 -11.71
N LYS A 26 4.95 40.02 -10.45
CA LYS A 26 5.72 40.58 -9.34
C LYS A 26 6.94 39.71 -9.05
N PRO A 27 7.98 40.25 -8.39
CA PRO A 27 9.13 39.45 -7.97
C PRO A 27 8.80 38.30 -7.02
N THR A 28 7.63 38.33 -6.36
CA THR A 28 7.15 37.25 -5.49
C THR A 28 6.34 36.18 -6.22
N ASP A 29 6.01 36.41 -7.50
CA ASP A 29 5.18 35.48 -8.25
C ASP A 29 6.03 34.30 -8.75
N PRO A 30 5.47 33.07 -8.81
CA PRO A 30 6.19 31.87 -9.24
C PRO A 30 6.90 32.01 -10.60
N GLU A 31 6.27 32.74 -11.53
CA GLU A 31 6.79 33.03 -12.86
C GLU A 31 8.15 33.77 -12.84
N TYR A 32 8.37 34.69 -11.90
CA TYR A 32 9.67 35.34 -11.74
C TYR A 32 10.61 34.49 -10.90
N MET A 33 10.09 33.93 -9.80
CA MET A 33 10.88 33.18 -8.82
C MET A 33 11.60 31.98 -9.45
N ILE A 34 11.02 31.32 -10.45
CA ILE A 34 11.68 30.20 -11.13
C ILE A 34 12.88 30.64 -11.98
N LEU A 35 12.82 31.84 -12.57
CA LEU A 35 13.86 32.38 -13.46
C LEU A 35 15.02 33.01 -12.68
N GLU A 36 14.69 33.71 -11.60
CA GLU A 36 15.62 34.53 -10.81
C GLU A 36 16.96 33.86 -10.47
N PRO A 37 17.03 32.60 -10.01
CA PRO A 37 18.32 32.04 -9.59
C PRO A 37 19.29 31.75 -10.74
N VAL A 38 18.80 31.48 -11.95
CA VAL A 38 19.61 30.94 -13.06
C VAL A 38 19.60 31.77 -14.33
N VAL A 39 18.74 32.80 -14.41
CA VAL A 39 18.66 33.72 -15.55
C VAL A 39 19.25 35.07 -15.14
N SER A 40 20.25 35.55 -15.89
CA SER A 40 20.81 36.90 -15.73
C SER A 40 19.99 37.93 -16.51
N ASP A 41 20.20 39.23 -16.24
CA ASP A 41 19.57 40.27 -17.05
C ASP A 41 20.05 40.22 -18.51
N GLU A 42 21.32 39.89 -18.77
CA GLU A 42 21.86 39.69 -20.13
C GLU A 42 21.17 38.53 -20.88
N MET A 43 20.95 37.41 -20.19
CA MET A 43 20.18 36.29 -20.75
C MET A 43 18.75 36.73 -21.05
N ALA A 44 18.12 37.47 -20.13
CA ALA A 44 16.76 37.94 -20.31
C ALA A 44 16.62 38.95 -21.46
N GLU A 45 17.62 39.80 -21.70
CA GLU A 45 17.67 40.69 -22.88
C GLU A 45 17.59 39.90 -24.19
N VAL A 46 18.33 38.80 -24.30
CA VAL A 46 18.28 37.90 -25.47
C VAL A 46 16.93 37.17 -25.54
N ALA A 47 16.41 36.68 -24.41
CA ALA A 47 15.11 36.01 -24.36
C ALA A 47 13.94 36.95 -24.73
N LEU A 48 14.06 38.25 -24.46
CA LEU A 48 13.12 39.28 -24.88
C LEU A 48 13.09 39.48 -26.41
N CYS A 49 14.07 38.99 -27.15
CA CYS A 49 14.08 39.01 -28.62
C CYS A 49 13.56 37.72 -29.27
N LEU A 50 13.42 36.63 -28.51
CA LEU A 50 12.79 35.39 -28.98
C LEU A 50 11.29 35.56 -29.20
N GLU A 51 10.72 34.83 -30.15
CA GLU A 51 9.29 34.80 -30.43
C GLU A 51 8.64 33.53 -29.87
N PHE A 52 7.34 33.64 -29.53
CA PHE A 52 6.58 32.55 -28.94
C PHE A 52 6.35 31.46 -29.98
N ARG A 53 6.88 30.24 -29.76
CA ARG A 53 6.77 29.08 -30.67
C ARG A 53 7.15 29.38 -32.13
N LYS A 54 8.10 30.29 -32.35
CA LYS A 54 8.65 30.59 -33.68
C LYS A 54 10.16 30.40 -33.65
N PRO A 55 10.69 29.36 -34.30
CA PRO A 55 12.13 29.09 -34.30
C PRO A 55 12.90 30.23 -34.98
N GLN A 56 13.93 30.74 -34.30
CA GLN A 56 14.82 31.79 -34.80
C GLN A 56 16.29 31.40 -34.64
N SER A 57 17.14 31.72 -35.62
CA SER A 57 18.59 31.50 -35.52
C SER A 57 19.25 32.51 -34.58
N ALA A 58 20.47 32.22 -34.14
CA ALA A 58 21.27 33.18 -33.36
C ALA A 58 21.53 34.49 -34.13
N GLU A 59 21.62 34.43 -35.47
CA GLU A 59 21.79 35.60 -36.35
C GLU A 59 20.55 36.49 -36.34
N GLU A 60 19.37 35.91 -36.47
CA GLU A 60 18.09 36.64 -36.42
C GLU A 60 17.89 37.29 -35.05
N VAL A 61 18.19 36.58 -33.96
CA VAL A 61 18.07 37.12 -32.59
C VAL A 61 19.13 38.19 -32.31
N SER A 62 20.36 38.01 -32.80
CA SER A 62 21.46 38.97 -32.65
C SER A 62 21.09 40.32 -33.28
N ALA A 63 20.50 40.29 -34.49
CA ALA A 63 20.01 41.50 -35.16
C ALA A 63 18.90 42.22 -34.37
N LEU A 64 18.06 41.48 -33.63
CA LEU A 64 16.97 42.05 -32.84
C LEU A 64 17.42 42.63 -31.50
N CYS A 65 18.41 42.02 -30.83
CA CYS A 65 18.91 42.48 -29.53
C CYS A 65 20.11 43.44 -29.63
N GLY A 66 20.76 43.54 -30.78
CA GLY A 66 21.92 44.41 -30.99
C GLY A 66 23.21 43.91 -30.33
N LYS A 67 23.29 42.62 -29.96
CA LYS A 67 24.48 41.99 -29.37
C LYS A 67 25.29 41.25 -30.44
N PRO A 68 26.62 41.07 -30.27
CA PRO A 68 27.43 40.24 -31.16
C PRO A 68 26.86 38.82 -31.33
N LEU A 69 27.03 38.25 -32.52
CA LEU A 69 26.49 36.92 -32.85
C LEU A 69 26.99 35.83 -31.90
N GLU A 70 28.29 35.79 -31.63
CA GLU A 70 28.90 34.79 -30.75
C GLU A 70 28.39 34.88 -29.31
N GLU A 71 28.25 36.10 -28.78
CA GLU A 71 27.67 36.34 -27.46
C GLU A 71 26.20 35.94 -27.42
N THR A 72 25.44 36.28 -28.46
CA THR A 72 24.02 35.92 -28.59
C THR A 72 23.85 34.41 -28.63
N ALA A 73 24.67 33.70 -29.42
CA ALA A 73 24.65 32.24 -29.53
C ALA A 73 24.96 31.58 -28.18
N ARG A 74 25.96 32.08 -27.44
CA ARG A 74 26.28 31.60 -26.09
C ARG A 74 25.10 31.81 -25.12
N LEU A 75 24.53 33.02 -25.08
CA LEU A 75 23.40 33.33 -24.19
C LEU A 75 22.14 32.53 -24.53
N LEU A 76 21.87 32.28 -25.82
CA LEU A 76 20.79 31.40 -26.28
C LEU A 76 20.99 29.97 -25.83
N TRP A 77 22.22 29.46 -25.91
CA TRP A 77 22.56 28.14 -25.38
C TRP A 77 22.39 28.07 -23.87
N ASP A 78 22.84 29.09 -23.13
CA ASP A 78 22.66 29.17 -21.68
C ASP A 78 21.17 29.22 -21.28
N LEU A 79 20.34 29.95 -22.04
CA LEU A 79 18.88 29.97 -21.87
C LEU A 79 18.25 28.59 -22.13
N ALA A 80 18.72 27.87 -23.15
CA ALA A 80 18.28 26.52 -23.45
C ALA A 80 18.69 25.53 -22.35
N MET A 81 19.91 25.64 -21.82
CA MET A 81 20.42 24.87 -20.67
C MET A 81 19.72 25.22 -19.35
N ALA A 82 19.24 26.46 -19.20
CA ALA A 82 18.42 26.87 -18.07
C ALA A 82 17.00 26.30 -18.16
N GLY A 83 16.45 26.13 -19.36
CA GLY A 83 15.08 25.63 -19.61
C GLY A 83 14.10 26.72 -20.02
N VAL A 84 14.60 27.88 -20.43
CA VAL A 84 13.81 29.06 -20.79
C VAL A 84 13.36 29.02 -22.25
N CYS A 85 14.15 28.39 -23.12
CA CYS A 85 13.84 28.19 -24.53
C CYS A 85 14.20 26.78 -24.99
N PHE A 86 13.58 26.36 -26.09
CA PHE A 86 13.98 25.20 -26.87
C PHE A 86 15.17 25.54 -27.77
N VAL A 87 15.92 24.50 -28.14
CA VAL A 87 16.92 24.53 -29.19
C VAL A 87 16.83 23.24 -30.00
N ASN A 88 16.68 23.37 -31.32
CA ASN A 88 16.64 22.26 -32.26
C ASN A 88 17.40 22.63 -33.54
N LYS A 89 17.94 21.62 -34.22
CA LYS A 89 18.61 21.80 -35.50
C LYS A 89 17.57 21.75 -36.62
N ILE A 90 17.32 22.90 -37.23
CA ILE A 90 16.35 23.05 -38.33
C ILE A 90 17.12 23.61 -39.53
N ASP A 91 17.07 22.88 -40.65
CA ASP A 91 17.83 23.19 -41.87
C ASP A 91 19.35 23.28 -41.62
N GLY A 92 19.87 22.47 -40.68
CA GLY A 92 21.29 22.44 -40.32
C GLY A 92 21.72 23.53 -39.33
N VAL A 93 20.84 24.47 -38.97
CA VAL A 93 21.11 25.60 -38.08
C VAL A 93 20.38 25.43 -36.75
N ASP A 94 21.02 25.82 -35.66
CA ASP A 94 20.35 25.89 -34.36
C ASP A 94 19.33 27.02 -34.33
N LYS A 95 18.07 26.65 -34.12
CA LYS A 95 16.96 27.58 -33.95
C LYS A 95 16.38 27.49 -32.54
N TYR A 96 16.03 28.64 -32.00
CA TYR A 96 15.60 28.84 -30.62
C TYR A 96 14.21 29.48 -30.56
N TRP A 97 13.41 29.10 -29.57
CA TRP A 97 12.10 29.72 -29.29
C TRP A 97 11.67 29.42 -27.85
N TYR A 98 10.77 30.23 -27.29
CA TYR A 98 10.20 29.95 -25.97
C TYR A 98 8.75 29.44 -26.07
N ASP A 99 8.30 28.74 -25.02
CA ASP A 99 6.95 28.18 -24.92
C ASP A 99 6.19 28.76 -23.69
N THR A 100 5.03 28.20 -23.36
CA THR A 100 4.23 28.61 -22.21
C THR A 100 4.91 28.21 -20.90
N TRP A 101 4.38 28.68 -19.77
CA TRP A 101 4.87 28.27 -18.46
C TRP A 101 4.68 26.77 -18.20
N VAL A 102 3.46 26.25 -18.41
CA VAL A 102 3.10 24.84 -18.21
C VAL A 102 1.98 24.45 -19.21
N PRO A 103 2.17 23.40 -20.03
CA PRO A 103 3.43 22.68 -20.22
C PRO A 103 4.50 23.55 -20.91
N GLY A 104 5.77 23.42 -20.52
CA GLY A 104 6.87 24.20 -21.09
C GLY A 104 7.95 24.63 -20.09
N ILE A 105 8.21 25.95 -20.00
CA ILE A 105 9.37 26.52 -19.30
C ILE A 105 9.56 25.91 -17.92
N MET A 106 8.52 25.88 -17.08
CA MET A 106 8.69 25.44 -15.69
C MET A 106 9.02 23.95 -15.57
N GLU A 107 8.48 23.12 -16.46
CA GLU A 107 8.78 21.69 -16.50
C GLU A 107 10.23 21.45 -16.92
N MET A 108 10.71 22.17 -17.95
CA MET A 108 12.08 22.05 -18.46
C MET A 108 13.12 22.59 -17.49
N MET A 109 12.80 23.68 -16.78
CA MET A 109 13.65 24.23 -15.72
C MET A 109 13.74 23.26 -14.54
N THR A 110 12.62 22.68 -14.12
CA THR A 110 12.58 21.71 -13.00
C THR A 110 13.23 20.37 -13.38
N ASN A 111 13.17 19.97 -14.66
CA ASN A 111 13.82 18.75 -15.13
C ASN A 111 15.35 18.83 -15.07
N ASN A 112 15.93 20.04 -15.02
CA ASN A 112 17.35 20.22 -14.78
C ASN A 112 17.67 19.95 -13.29
N LYS A 113 18.03 18.70 -12.99
CA LYS A 113 18.29 18.20 -11.63
C LYS A 113 19.39 18.99 -10.90
N GLU A 114 20.43 19.41 -11.63
CA GLU A 114 21.53 20.19 -11.07
C GLU A 114 21.06 21.57 -10.62
N ASN A 115 20.21 22.22 -11.43
CA ASN A 115 19.63 23.51 -11.07
C ASN A 115 18.69 23.39 -9.88
N VAL A 116 17.83 22.37 -9.82
CA VAL A 116 16.94 22.16 -8.67
C VAL A 116 17.73 21.86 -7.39
N LYS A 117 18.79 21.06 -7.48
CA LYS A 117 19.67 20.78 -6.34
C LYS A 117 20.38 22.02 -5.82
N LYS A 118 20.83 22.92 -6.70
CA LYS A 118 21.47 24.19 -6.34
C LYS A 118 20.46 25.25 -5.88
N HIS A 119 19.27 25.25 -6.47
CA HIS A 119 18.24 26.26 -6.27
C HIS A 119 16.85 25.59 -6.10
N PRO A 120 16.53 25.05 -4.91
CA PRO A 120 15.24 24.40 -4.63
C PRO A 120 14.00 25.28 -4.94
N GLN A 121 14.18 26.61 -4.88
CA GLN A 121 13.20 27.61 -5.33
C GLN A 121 12.60 27.34 -6.72
N ILE A 122 13.35 26.72 -7.64
CA ILE A 122 12.84 26.35 -8.98
C ILE A 122 11.68 25.35 -8.86
N ALA A 123 11.86 24.31 -8.05
CA ALA A 123 10.84 23.30 -7.78
C ALA A 123 9.64 23.88 -7.03
N GLU A 124 9.88 24.71 -6.01
CA GLU A 124 8.84 25.38 -5.23
C GLU A 124 7.98 26.30 -6.10
N ALA A 125 8.61 27.07 -6.99
CA ALA A 125 7.91 27.94 -7.92
C ALA A 125 7.03 27.14 -8.90
N PHE A 126 7.53 26.02 -9.42
CA PHE A 126 6.73 25.14 -10.29
C PHE A 126 5.49 24.58 -9.57
N GLU A 127 5.65 24.10 -8.33
CA GLU A 127 4.54 23.65 -7.49
C GLU A 127 3.50 24.76 -7.28
N ALA A 128 3.99 25.93 -6.86
CA ALA A 128 3.19 27.09 -6.48
C ALA A 128 2.41 27.66 -7.67
N TYR A 129 3.00 27.66 -8.87
CA TYR A 129 2.33 28.12 -10.09
C TYR A 129 1.00 27.39 -10.31
N GLY A 130 1.01 26.06 -10.25
CA GLY A 130 -0.23 25.30 -10.47
C GLY A 130 -1.23 25.43 -9.31
N ARG A 131 -0.79 25.75 -8.08
CA ARG A 131 -1.69 26.06 -6.96
C ARG A 131 -2.41 27.39 -7.17
N VAL A 132 -1.69 28.42 -7.61
CA VAL A 132 -2.24 29.76 -7.89
C VAL A 132 -3.13 29.75 -9.13
N ARG A 133 -2.67 29.11 -10.22
CA ARG A 133 -3.36 29.14 -11.51
C ARG A 133 -4.46 28.10 -11.62
N GLY A 134 -4.31 26.93 -11.02
CA GLY A 134 -5.31 25.85 -11.08
C GLY A 134 -6.67 26.30 -10.56
N ALA A 135 -6.69 26.94 -9.40
CA ALA A 135 -7.87 27.57 -8.79
C ALA A 135 -8.65 28.47 -9.77
N ALA A 136 -7.95 29.35 -10.49
CA ALA A 136 -8.56 30.32 -11.39
C ALA A 136 -9.18 29.69 -12.65
N THR A 137 -8.91 28.41 -12.91
CA THR A 137 -9.34 27.72 -14.13
C THR A 137 -10.49 26.74 -13.92
N ALA A 138 -11.00 26.61 -12.69
CA ALA A 138 -12.08 25.69 -12.34
C ALA A 138 -13.32 25.89 -13.22
N GLY A 139 -13.71 24.84 -13.96
CA GLY A 139 -14.89 24.83 -14.84
C GLY A 139 -14.75 25.66 -16.12
N ASN A 140 -13.60 26.26 -16.41
CA ASN A 140 -13.43 27.12 -17.59
C ASN A 140 -13.17 26.31 -18.87
N PHE A 141 -12.65 25.09 -18.75
CA PHE A 141 -12.25 24.26 -19.87
C PHE A 141 -13.30 23.17 -20.14
N PRO A 142 -13.77 23.01 -21.38
CA PRO A 142 -14.55 21.84 -21.76
C PRO A 142 -13.66 20.59 -21.82
N VAL A 143 -14.27 19.42 -21.68
CA VAL A 143 -13.60 18.11 -21.82
C VAL A 143 -12.83 18.04 -23.14
N GLY A 144 -11.57 17.58 -23.05
CA GLY A 144 -10.67 17.41 -24.19
C GLY A 144 -9.88 18.66 -24.61
N ILE A 145 -10.14 19.84 -24.02
CA ILE A 145 -9.49 21.12 -24.37
C ILE A 145 -8.54 21.63 -23.26
N GLY A 146 -8.43 20.92 -22.14
CA GLY A 146 -7.47 21.27 -21.11
C GLY A 146 -6.01 21.23 -21.59
N LEU A 147 -5.10 21.86 -20.84
CA LEU A 147 -3.69 21.99 -21.23
C LEU A 147 -2.94 20.65 -21.20
N MET A 148 -3.36 19.76 -20.30
CA MET A 148 -2.90 18.38 -20.19
C MET A 148 -4.09 17.47 -20.41
N ARG A 149 -3.84 16.23 -20.87
CA ARG A 149 -4.89 15.26 -21.13
C ARG A 149 -4.45 13.87 -20.71
N VAL A 150 -5.29 13.19 -19.95
CA VAL A 150 -5.20 11.76 -19.66
C VAL A 150 -5.52 10.99 -20.93
N ILE A 151 -4.62 10.06 -21.27
CA ILE A 151 -4.81 9.08 -22.32
C ILE A 151 -5.19 7.77 -21.64
N PRO A 152 -6.33 7.13 -21.99
CA PRO A 152 -6.67 5.83 -21.46
C PRO A 152 -5.56 4.82 -21.74
N ILE A 153 -5.38 3.87 -20.83
CA ILE A 153 -4.59 2.67 -21.14
C ILE A 153 -5.26 1.96 -22.32
N GLU A 154 -4.47 1.69 -23.35
CA GLU A 154 -4.96 1.27 -24.66
C GLU A 154 -5.75 -0.05 -24.59
N SER A 155 -5.26 -1.01 -23.81
CA SER A 155 -5.96 -2.29 -23.55
C SER A 155 -7.32 -2.12 -22.88
N ALA A 156 -7.55 -1.02 -22.15
CA ALA A 156 -8.84 -0.74 -21.50
C ALA A 156 -9.91 -0.19 -22.47
N ILE A 157 -9.52 0.22 -23.68
CA ILE A 157 -10.43 0.76 -24.72
C ILE A 157 -10.45 -0.07 -26.01
N GLU A 158 -9.68 -1.16 -26.09
CA GLU A 158 -9.53 -1.98 -27.29
C GLU A 158 -10.86 -2.49 -27.84
N GLY A 159 -11.75 -2.97 -26.96
CA GLY A 159 -13.09 -3.46 -27.31
C GLY A 159 -14.12 -2.36 -27.62
N ASN A 160 -13.75 -1.08 -27.56
CA ASN A 160 -14.68 0.02 -27.79
C ASN A 160 -14.75 0.41 -29.27
N SER A 161 -15.91 0.18 -29.91
CA SER A 161 -16.12 0.50 -31.33
C SER A 161 -16.02 1.98 -31.69
N ARG A 162 -16.13 2.86 -30.70
CA ARG A 162 -15.98 4.31 -30.85
C ARG A 162 -14.58 4.78 -30.45
N LYS A 163 -13.58 3.92 -30.28
CA LYS A 163 -12.22 4.36 -29.98
C LYS A 163 -11.65 5.23 -31.11
N ALA A 164 -10.83 6.21 -30.74
CA ALA A 164 -10.19 7.10 -31.70
C ALA A 164 -8.68 7.04 -31.51
N SER A 165 -7.93 7.13 -32.61
CA SER A 165 -6.48 6.92 -32.57
C SER A 165 -5.71 7.95 -31.75
N TYR A 166 -6.25 9.17 -31.60
CA TYR A 166 -5.69 10.20 -30.70
C TYR A 166 -5.88 9.86 -29.20
N GLU A 167 -6.46 8.71 -28.87
CA GLU A 167 -6.63 8.20 -27.50
C GLU A 167 -5.78 6.95 -27.26
N GLU A 168 -4.92 6.59 -28.22
CA GLU A 168 -4.03 5.43 -28.17
C GLU A 168 -2.59 5.90 -27.97
N VAL A 169 -1.91 5.38 -26.94
CA VAL A 169 -0.49 5.71 -26.68
C VAL A 169 0.38 5.22 -27.84
N SER A 170 0.06 4.04 -28.40
CA SER A 170 0.77 3.45 -29.51
C SER A 170 0.83 4.35 -30.74
N LYS A 171 -0.23 5.13 -31.02
CA LYS A 171 -0.25 6.12 -32.11
C LYS A 171 0.91 7.10 -31.95
N TYR A 172 1.03 7.72 -30.79
CA TYR A 172 2.01 8.77 -30.54
C TYR A 172 3.44 8.23 -30.61
N LEU A 173 3.66 7.02 -30.10
CA LEU A 173 4.95 6.36 -30.24
C LEU A 173 5.24 6.00 -31.71
N ASN A 174 4.24 5.55 -32.46
CA ASN A 174 4.47 5.11 -33.83
C ASN A 174 4.70 6.25 -34.83
N ASP A 175 4.07 7.40 -34.62
CA ASP A 175 4.19 8.60 -35.45
C ASP A 175 5.53 9.34 -35.29
N ASN A 176 6.37 8.94 -34.33
CA ASN A 176 7.65 9.59 -34.03
C ASN A 176 8.85 8.67 -34.24
N SER A 177 10.00 9.24 -34.58
CA SER A 177 11.25 8.49 -34.81
C SER A 177 12.35 8.78 -33.79
N ILE A 178 12.26 9.90 -33.06
CA ILE A 178 13.25 10.32 -32.07
C ILE A 178 12.55 10.33 -30.71
N PHE A 179 13.19 9.69 -29.72
CA PHE A 179 12.66 9.54 -28.37
C PHE A 179 13.73 9.83 -27.33
N SER A 180 13.32 10.44 -26.23
CA SER A 180 14.12 10.49 -25.02
C SER A 180 13.26 10.19 -23.82
N VAL A 181 13.89 9.80 -22.72
CA VAL A 181 13.25 9.72 -21.41
C VAL A 181 14.01 10.54 -20.38
N SER A 182 13.25 11.19 -19.51
CA SER A 182 13.77 11.97 -18.39
C SER A 182 12.96 11.74 -17.12
N ASP A 183 13.46 12.28 -16.01
CA ASP A 183 12.76 12.25 -14.73
C ASP A 183 11.46 13.06 -14.78
N CYS A 184 10.48 12.66 -13.98
CA CYS A 184 9.26 13.43 -13.82
C CYS A 184 9.54 14.76 -13.09
N SER A 185 9.30 15.89 -13.75
CA SER A 185 9.43 17.22 -13.14
C SER A 185 8.52 17.42 -11.92
N CYS A 186 7.31 16.85 -11.95
CA CYS A 186 6.38 16.94 -10.82
C CYS A 186 6.89 16.19 -9.58
N ARG A 187 7.44 14.97 -9.77
CA ARG A 187 8.02 14.18 -8.67
C ARG A 187 9.33 14.81 -8.19
N THR A 188 10.13 15.36 -9.09
CA THR A 188 11.34 16.15 -8.76
C THR A 188 10.98 17.33 -7.87
N ALA A 189 9.91 18.08 -8.19
CA ALA A 189 9.47 19.19 -7.37
C ALA A 189 9.04 18.74 -5.96
N ARG A 190 8.24 17.67 -5.88
CA ARG A 190 7.80 17.11 -4.59
C ARG A 190 8.97 16.58 -3.77
N GLU A 191 9.93 15.91 -4.40
CA GLU A 191 11.14 15.42 -3.73
C GLU A 191 11.96 16.57 -3.14
N ALA A 192 12.19 17.64 -3.91
CA ALA A 192 12.94 18.82 -3.45
C ALA A 192 12.27 19.50 -2.24
N MET A 193 10.94 19.38 -2.13
CA MET A 193 10.15 19.91 -1.00
C MET A 193 10.03 18.92 0.17
N GLY A 194 10.60 17.70 0.08
CA GLY A 194 10.40 16.66 1.09
C GLY A 194 8.98 16.05 1.10
N GLU A 195 8.24 16.23 0.03
CA GLU A 195 6.83 15.84 -0.12
C GLU A 195 6.62 14.69 -1.11
N GLY A 196 7.64 13.90 -1.43
CA GLY A 196 7.48 12.73 -2.29
C GLY A 196 6.48 11.72 -1.72
N CYS A 197 5.84 10.93 -2.58
CA CYS A 197 4.78 9.99 -2.20
C CYS A 197 5.20 8.51 -2.28
N GLY A 198 6.48 8.22 -2.48
CA GLY A 198 6.99 6.87 -2.75
C GLY A 198 6.88 6.44 -4.22
N HIS A 199 6.33 7.27 -5.11
CA HIS A 199 6.52 7.04 -6.55
C HIS A 199 7.77 7.79 -7.00
N LEU A 200 8.79 7.06 -7.45
CA LEU A 200 10.09 7.61 -7.82
C LEU A 200 10.05 8.35 -9.16
N LYS A 201 10.99 9.25 -9.40
CA LYS A 201 10.94 10.21 -10.51
C LYS A 201 11.57 9.69 -11.80
N GLU A 202 12.46 8.72 -11.72
CA GLU A 202 13.37 8.27 -12.77
C GLU A 202 12.62 7.63 -13.94
N ASP A 203 13.01 7.98 -15.17
CA ASP A 203 12.50 7.42 -16.43
C ASP A 203 10.96 7.40 -16.56
N MET A 204 10.31 8.53 -16.28
CA MET A 204 8.84 8.65 -16.25
C MET A 204 8.25 9.53 -17.35
N CYS A 205 9.03 10.47 -17.88
CA CYS A 205 8.58 11.41 -18.90
C CYS A 205 9.27 11.10 -20.22
N ILE A 206 8.52 10.60 -21.20
CA ILE A 206 8.99 10.32 -22.55
C ILE A 206 8.76 11.59 -23.38
N GLN A 207 9.79 12.06 -24.09
CA GLN A 207 9.66 13.14 -25.07
C GLN A 207 9.72 12.58 -26.49
N LEU A 208 9.05 13.26 -27.41
CA LEU A 208 8.85 12.82 -28.79
C LEU A 208 9.34 13.89 -29.77
N GLY A 209 10.01 13.47 -30.85
CA GLY A 209 10.38 14.32 -31.98
C GLY A 209 11.25 15.51 -31.55
N HIS A 210 10.78 16.74 -31.81
CA HIS A 210 11.56 17.94 -31.49
C HIS A 210 11.86 18.08 -29.99
N ALA A 211 10.93 17.70 -29.11
CA ALA A 211 11.19 17.74 -27.68
C ALA A 211 12.24 16.70 -27.28
N ALA A 212 12.23 15.51 -27.89
CA ALA A 212 13.26 14.50 -27.64
C ALA A 212 14.66 15.00 -28.02
N GLU A 213 14.80 15.58 -29.21
CA GLU A 213 16.08 16.17 -29.65
C GLU A 213 16.58 17.23 -28.65
N TYR A 214 15.70 18.13 -28.17
CA TYR A 214 16.08 19.13 -27.17
C TYR A 214 16.58 18.49 -25.86
N TYR A 215 15.89 17.48 -25.35
CA TYR A 215 16.27 16.80 -24.10
C TYR A 215 17.60 16.06 -24.22
N ILE A 216 17.85 15.41 -25.37
CA ILE A 216 19.11 14.75 -25.69
C ILE A 216 20.25 15.78 -25.75
N ARG A 217 20.06 16.84 -26.54
CA ARG A 217 21.09 17.86 -26.77
C ARG A 217 21.49 18.61 -25.51
N THR A 218 20.56 18.76 -24.57
CA THR A 218 20.82 19.48 -23.32
C THR A 218 21.18 18.57 -22.15
N GLY A 219 21.33 17.25 -22.38
CA GLY A 219 21.71 16.27 -21.37
C GLY A 219 20.65 16.06 -20.27
N ARG A 220 19.41 16.50 -20.51
CA ARG A 220 18.28 16.38 -19.56
C ARG A 220 17.62 15.02 -19.58
N GLY A 221 17.58 14.42 -20.77
CA GLY A 221 17.04 13.08 -20.99
C GLY A 221 18.05 12.23 -21.74
N ARG A 222 17.94 10.91 -21.55
CA ARG A 222 18.69 9.93 -22.34
C ARG A 222 17.89 9.56 -23.58
N GLU A 223 18.57 9.38 -24.70
CA GLU A 223 17.97 8.82 -25.91
C GLU A 223 17.53 7.38 -25.66
N ILE A 224 16.39 6.99 -26.21
CA ILE A 224 15.83 5.64 -26.10
C ILE A 224 15.31 5.15 -27.44
N THR A 225 15.17 3.83 -27.58
CA THR A 225 14.49 3.27 -28.75
C THR A 225 12.97 3.33 -28.58
N ARG A 226 12.25 3.07 -29.68
CA ARG A 226 10.79 2.94 -29.63
C ARG A 226 10.35 1.77 -28.75
N GLU A 227 11.05 0.65 -28.84
CA GLU A 227 10.79 -0.56 -28.07
C GLU A 227 10.92 -0.26 -26.57
N GLU A 228 11.99 0.42 -26.17
CA GLU A 228 12.18 0.85 -24.78
C GLU A 228 11.07 1.83 -24.33
N ALA A 229 10.59 2.72 -25.21
CA ALA A 229 9.46 3.58 -24.90
C ALA A 229 8.19 2.77 -24.59
N PHE A 230 7.90 1.71 -25.34
CA PHE A 230 6.79 0.79 -25.05
C PHE A 230 7.01 0.03 -23.73
N GLU A 231 8.23 -0.41 -23.43
CA GLU A 231 8.56 -1.06 -22.15
C GLU A 231 8.34 -0.12 -20.95
N ILE A 232 8.69 1.16 -21.08
CA ILE A 232 8.43 2.18 -20.05
C ILE A 232 6.93 2.37 -19.82
N ILE A 233 6.14 2.42 -20.90
CA ILE A 233 4.67 2.52 -20.84
C ILE A 233 4.09 1.30 -20.13
N GLN A 234 4.48 0.09 -20.52
CA GLN A 234 4.02 -1.15 -19.89
C GLN A 234 4.38 -1.18 -18.40
N ARG A 235 5.63 -0.86 -18.06
CA ARG A 235 6.09 -0.79 -16.67
C ARG A 235 5.28 0.21 -15.86
N ALA A 236 4.94 1.37 -16.44
CA ALA A 236 4.10 2.36 -15.77
C ALA A 236 2.69 1.82 -15.49
N GLU A 237 2.07 1.11 -16.44
CA GLU A 237 0.75 0.49 -16.27
C GLU A 237 0.77 -0.64 -15.23
N GLU A 238 1.80 -1.49 -15.24
CA GLU A 238 2.02 -2.54 -14.24
C GLU A 238 2.09 -1.92 -12.82
N ASN A 239 2.73 -0.76 -12.69
CA ASN A 239 2.82 0.03 -11.44
C ASN A 239 1.59 0.89 -11.14
N GLY A 240 0.51 0.83 -11.93
CA GLY A 240 -0.73 1.56 -11.67
C GLY A 240 -0.64 3.07 -11.95
N LEU A 241 0.31 3.50 -12.78
CA LEU A 241 0.45 4.88 -13.23
C LEU A 241 -0.49 5.18 -14.41
N VAL A 242 -0.73 6.48 -14.63
CA VAL A 242 -1.63 7.00 -15.66
C VAL A 242 -0.86 7.77 -16.72
N HIS A 243 -1.20 7.54 -17.99
CA HIS A 243 -0.63 8.27 -19.11
C HIS A 243 -1.26 9.65 -19.26
N GLN A 244 -0.43 10.68 -19.36
CA GLN A 244 -0.84 12.04 -19.69
C GLN A 244 0.01 12.63 -20.80
N ILE A 245 -0.59 13.49 -21.61
CA ILE A 245 0.10 14.22 -22.68
C ILE A 245 -0.14 15.73 -22.54
N PRO A 246 0.83 16.57 -22.93
CA PRO A 246 0.56 17.94 -23.34
C PRO A 246 -0.49 17.95 -24.46
N ASN A 247 -1.56 18.72 -24.27
CA ASN A 247 -2.69 18.79 -25.19
C ASN A 247 -2.73 20.14 -25.93
N THR A 248 -1.55 20.71 -26.17
CA THR A 248 -1.37 22.06 -26.73
C THR A 248 -0.92 22.11 -28.18
N ASP A 249 -0.66 20.95 -28.78
CA ASP A 249 0.02 20.83 -30.09
C ASP A 249 -0.96 20.58 -31.24
N GLY A 250 -2.23 20.42 -30.90
CA GLY A 250 -3.30 20.15 -31.84
C GLY A 250 -3.83 18.71 -31.76
N PRO A 251 -4.93 18.44 -32.49
CA PRO A 251 -5.55 17.11 -32.53
C PRO A 251 -4.55 16.02 -32.93
N GLY A 252 -4.45 14.96 -32.11
CA GLY A 252 -3.63 13.78 -32.43
C GLY A 252 -2.12 14.04 -32.50
N LYS A 253 -1.65 15.17 -31.96
CA LYS A 253 -0.22 15.51 -31.86
C LYS A 253 0.14 15.77 -30.40
N THR A 254 1.34 15.35 -30.01
CA THR A 254 1.94 15.70 -28.72
C THR A 254 3.44 15.56 -28.81
N HIS A 255 4.16 16.29 -27.98
CA HIS A 255 5.61 16.22 -27.86
C HIS A 255 6.10 15.46 -26.62
N ALA A 256 5.20 14.99 -25.75
CA ALA A 256 5.59 14.20 -24.57
C ALA A 256 4.48 13.27 -24.06
N ILE A 257 4.88 12.22 -23.36
CA ILE A 257 4.01 11.30 -22.62
C ILE A 257 4.56 11.17 -21.20
N CYS A 258 3.73 11.48 -20.20
CA CYS A 258 4.06 11.42 -18.79
C CYS A 258 3.36 10.26 -18.10
N ASN A 259 4.10 9.48 -17.31
CA ASN A 259 3.59 8.38 -16.49
C ASN A 259 3.32 8.84 -15.05
N CYS A 260 2.09 9.23 -14.76
CA CYS A 260 1.74 10.03 -13.59
C CYS A 260 1.06 9.24 -12.46
N CYS A 261 1.34 9.63 -11.22
CA CYS A 261 0.56 9.25 -10.04
C CYS A 261 -0.28 10.43 -9.56
N GLY A 262 -1.45 10.19 -8.95
CA GLY A 262 -2.30 11.27 -8.43
C GLY A 262 -1.62 12.10 -7.34
N CYS A 263 -0.91 11.43 -6.44
CA CYS A 263 -0.35 12.05 -5.24
C CYS A 263 0.75 13.10 -5.50
N SER A 264 1.45 13.06 -6.64
CA SER A 264 2.54 13.99 -6.96
C SER A 264 2.33 14.79 -8.24
N CYS A 265 1.50 14.32 -9.17
CA CYS A 265 1.32 15.00 -10.45
C CYS A 265 0.60 16.34 -10.26
N LEU A 266 1.25 17.43 -10.68
CA LEU A 266 0.69 18.78 -10.57
C LEU A 266 -0.49 19.02 -11.52
N SER A 267 -0.61 18.20 -12.57
CA SER A 267 -1.77 18.16 -13.48
C SER A 267 -2.95 17.40 -12.84
N LEU A 268 -2.75 16.17 -12.35
CA LEU A 268 -3.85 15.41 -11.71
C LEU A 268 -4.37 16.07 -10.42
N ARG A 269 -3.56 16.90 -9.76
CA ARG A 269 -4.01 17.80 -8.69
C ARG A 269 -5.26 18.62 -9.09
N THR A 270 -5.44 18.95 -10.37
CA THR A 270 -6.67 19.66 -10.77
C THR A 270 -7.93 18.81 -10.61
N ALA A 271 -7.84 17.49 -10.85
CA ALA A 271 -8.94 16.57 -10.63
C ALA A 271 -9.17 16.27 -9.14
N GLU A 272 -8.11 16.20 -8.34
CA GLU A 272 -8.21 15.83 -6.93
C GLU A 272 -8.45 17.02 -6.00
N MET A 273 -7.54 17.99 -5.99
CA MET A 273 -7.62 19.16 -5.10
C MET A 273 -8.73 20.11 -5.52
N PHE A 274 -8.81 20.46 -6.81
CA PHE A 274 -9.80 21.43 -7.27
C PHE A 274 -11.11 20.78 -7.73
N ILE A 275 -11.20 19.43 -7.76
CA ILE A 275 -12.37 18.69 -8.26
C ILE A 275 -12.76 19.18 -9.69
N ASN A 276 -11.75 19.55 -10.48
CA ASN A 276 -11.87 20.12 -11.81
C ASN A 276 -11.39 19.12 -12.87
N THR A 277 -12.01 17.95 -12.85
CA THR A 277 -11.58 16.77 -13.62
C THR A 277 -11.66 16.98 -15.13
N ASP A 278 -12.54 17.87 -15.62
CA ASP A 278 -12.68 18.20 -17.04
C ASP A 278 -11.42 18.84 -17.65
N MET A 279 -10.57 19.43 -16.81
CA MET A 279 -9.29 20.00 -17.21
C MET A 279 -8.32 18.94 -17.73
N VAL A 280 -8.46 17.68 -17.32
CA VAL A 280 -7.44 16.65 -17.57
C VAL A 280 -8.00 15.32 -18.05
N ARG A 281 -9.30 15.04 -17.86
CA ARG A 281 -9.87 13.73 -18.19
C ARG A 281 -9.82 13.37 -19.68
N SER A 282 -9.85 12.07 -19.94
CA SER A 282 -10.13 11.52 -21.25
C SER A 282 -11.62 11.63 -21.61
N ASN A 283 -12.01 11.09 -22.76
CA ASN A 283 -13.41 10.97 -23.15
C ASN A 283 -14.17 9.84 -22.44
N TYR A 284 -13.49 9.08 -21.61
CA TYR A 284 -14.02 7.86 -20.98
C TYR A 284 -14.32 8.08 -19.51
N VAL A 285 -15.24 7.26 -19.00
CA VAL A 285 -15.55 7.15 -17.57
C VAL A 285 -15.65 5.68 -17.23
N SER A 286 -15.13 5.30 -16.06
CA SER A 286 -15.23 3.93 -15.56
C SER A 286 -16.69 3.60 -15.23
N HIS A 287 -17.15 2.46 -15.73
CA HIS A 287 -18.43 1.85 -15.38
C HIS A 287 -18.17 0.55 -14.63
N VAL A 288 -18.91 0.31 -13.55
CA VAL A 288 -18.80 -0.91 -12.75
C VAL A 288 -20.07 -1.74 -12.91
N ASP A 289 -19.92 -2.95 -13.43
CA ASP A 289 -20.93 -3.99 -13.39
C ASP A 289 -20.96 -4.59 -11.96
N ILE A 290 -21.96 -4.18 -11.19
CA ILE A 290 -22.11 -4.57 -9.79
C ILE A 290 -22.31 -6.08 -9.66
N GLU A 291 -22.95 -6.73 -10.63
CA GLU A 291 -23.24 -8.17 -10.60
C GLU A 291 -21.97 -8.99 -10.72
N LYS A 292 -21.03 -8.56 -11.57
CA LYS A 292 -19.71 -9.19 -11.72
C LYS A 292 -18.72 -8.79 -10.64
N CYS A 293 -18.91 -7.64 -10.00
CA CYS A 293 -17.97 -7.13 -9.02
C CYS A 293 -17.94 -8.00 -7.75
N VAL A 294 -16.73 -8.23 -7.25
CA VAL A 294 -16.45 -9.05 -6.06
C VAL A 294 -15.70 -8.29 -4.96
N ALA A 295 -15.65 -6.96 -5.05
CA ALA A 295 -15.03 -6.10 -4.03
C ALA A 295 -13.62 -6.54 -3.56
N CYS A 296 -12.77 -7.06 -4.45
CA CYS A 296 -11.40 -7.42 -4.07
C CYS A 296 -10.58 -6.19 -3.63
N GLY A 297 -10.84 -5.04 -4.26
CA GLY A 297 -10.25 -3.74 -3.91
C GLY A 297 -9.03 -3.33 -4.76
N GLU A 298 -8.55 -4.17 -5.68
CA GLU A 298 -7.36 -3.86 -6.50
C GLU A 298 -7.51 -2.56 -7.31
N CYS A 299 -8.69 -2.32 -7.86
CA CYS A 299 -9.03 -1.11 -8.58
C CYS A 299 -9.12 0.13 -7.67
N VAL A 300 -9.48 -0.05 -6.40
CA VAL A 300 -9.60 1.02 -5.40
C VAL A 300 -8.21 1.47 -4.97
N VAL A 301 -7.31 0.53 -4.63
CA VAL A 301 -5.94 0.85 -4.23
C VAL A 301 -5.17 1.51 -5.39
N SER A 302 -5.44 1.10 -6.63
CA SER A 302 -4.77 1.64 -7.82
C SER A 302 -5.42 2.91 -8.41
N CYS A 303 -6.56 3.38 -7.88
CA CYS A 303 -7.25 4.53 -8.45
C CYS A 303 -6.43 5.82 -8.23
N PRO A 304 -6.07 6.58 -9.28
CA PRO A 304 -5.22 7.76 -9.15
C PRO A 304 -5.91 8.94 -8.45
N THR A 305 -7.24 9.07 -8.56
CA THR A 305 -8.00 10.26 -8.13
C THR A 305 -9.04 9.98 -7.05
N ASN A 306 -8.91 8.83 -6.37
CA ASN A 306 -9.89 8.30 -5.40
C ASN A 306 -11.34 8.23 -5.93
N ALA A 307 -11.52 8.10 -7.25
CA ALA A 307 -12.81 7.95 -7.88
C ALA A 307 -13.47 6.58 -7.66
N LEU A 308 -12.70 5.56 -7.26
CA LEU A 308 -13.23 4.24 -6.94
C LEU A 308 -13.06 3.95 -5.45
N GLN A 309 -14.10 3.39 -4.83
CA GLN A 309 -14.16 3.00 -3.42
C GLN A 309 -14.92 1.68 -3.29
N LEU A 310 -14.68 0.92 -2.22
CA LEU A 310 -15.48 -0.25 -1.90
C LEU A 310 -16.79 0.18 -1.23
N GLY A 311 -17.87 -0.54 -1.51
CA GLY A 311 -19.18 -0.30 -0.93
C GLY A 311 -19.98 -1.60 -0.76
N GLN A 312 -21.20 -1.43 -0.25
CA GLN A 312 -22.18 -2.49 -0.08
C GLN A 312 -22.79 -2.90 -1.44
N LYS A 313 -22.97 -4.22 -1.63
CA LYS A 313 -23.70 -4.83 -2.75
C LYS A 313 -24.99 -5.51 -2.29
N ILE A 314 -24.96 -6.16 -1.13
CA ILE A 314 -26.12 -6.86 -0.58
C ILE A 314 -27.26 -5.89 -0.26
N CYS A 315 -28.50 -6.28 -0.57
CA CYS A 315 -29.68 -5.45 -0.34
C CYS A 315 -29.96 -5.26 1.15
N GLY A 316 -30.35 -4.04 1.52
CA GLY A 316 -30.84 -3.70 2.86
C GLY A 316 -32.09 -2.84 2.80
N SER A 317 -32.65 -2.53 3.98
CA SER A 317 -33.87 -1.75 4.12
C SER A 317 -33.65 -0.27 3.83
N THR A 318 -32.42 0.22 4.03
CA THR A 318 -32.01 1.57 3.68
C THR A 318 -31.51 1.61 2.22
N PRO A 319 -32.11 2.44 1.35
CA PRO A 319 -31.62 2.59 -0.02
C PRO A 319 -30.18 3.08 -0.06
N ILE A 320 -29.31 2.37 -0.77
CA ILE A 320 -27.93 2.80 -1.03
C ILE A 320 -27.98 4.00 -1.98
N THR A 321 -28.02 5.21 -1.41
CA THR A 321 -27.94 6.45 -2.19
C THR A 321 -26.49 6.86 -2.38
N ARG A 322 -26.11 7.17 -3.61
CA ARG A 322 -24.83 7.82 -3.90
C ARG A 322 -25.11 9.30 -4.11
N PRO A 323 -24.65 10.20 -3.22
CA PRO A 323 -24.85 11.62 -3.43
C PRO A 323 -24.18 12.03 -4.75
N GLU A 324 -24.93 12.68 -5.62
CA GLU A 324 -24.37 13.23 -6.85
C GLU A 324 -23.46 14.41 -6.48
N ARG A 325 -22.17 14.32 -6.84
CA ARG A 325 -21.20 15.37 -6.50
C ARG A 325 -21.46 16.61 -7.35
N GLU A 326 -21.55 17.78 -6.71
CA GLU A 326 -21.51 19.04 -7.44
C GLU A 326 -20.18 19.18 -8.19
N THR A 327 -20.20 19.80 -9.36
CA THR A 327 -19.00 19.97 -10.19
C THR A 327 -18.82 21.42 -10.59
N PRO A 328 -17.61 21.85 -10.96
CA PRO A 328 -17.40 23.20 -11.46
C PRO A 328 -18.08 23.45 -12.82
N ARG A 329 -18.66 22.45 -13.51
CA ARG A 329 -19.29 22.62 -14.83
C ARG A 329 -20.47 23.59 -14.83
N ASP A 330 -21.23 23.61 -13.75
CA ASP A 330 -22.52 24.29 -13.66
C ASP A 330 -22.78 24.96 -12.30
N ASN A 331 -21.76 25.03 -11.43
CA ASN A 331 -21.82 25.71 -10.13
C ASN A 331 -20.71 26.76 -10.03
N ASP A 332 -20.91 27.76 -9.17
CA ASP A 332 -19.79 28.58 -8.69
C ASP A 332 -18.80 27.68 -7.95
N TRP A 333 -17.50 27.99 -8.06
CA TRP A 333 -16.46 27.11 -7.56
C TRP A 333 -15.38 27.93 -6.87
N GLY A 334 -15.28 27.78 -5.55
CA GLY A 334 -14.32 28.46 -4.70
C GLY A 334 -13.58 27.50 -3.77
N PRO A 335 -12.70 28.02 -2.90
CA PRO A 335 -11.94 27.23 -1.93
C PRO A 335 -12.79 26.29 -1.07
N GLU A 336 -14.04 26.64 -0.79
CA GLU A 336 -15.02 25.83 -0.05
C GLU A 336 -15.42 24.53 -0.77
N ASN A 337 -15.17 24.43 -2.08
CA ASN A 337 -15.45 23.25 -2.88
C ASN A 337 -14.19 22.41 -3.16
N TRP A 338 -13.03 22.83 -2.67
CA TRP A 338 -11.75 22.14 -2.92
C TRP A 338 -11.46 21.09 -1.85
N ASN A 339 -10.67 20.10 -2.22
CA ASN A 339 -10.07 19.14 -1.30
C ASN A 339 -8.57 19.45 -1.12
N ALA A 340 -8.24 20.42 -0.27
CA ALA A 340 -6.83 20.78 0.01
C ALA A 340 -6.02 19.59 0.56
N ASP A 341 -6.67 18.69 1.31
CA ASP A 341 -6.07 17.54 1.97
C ASP A 341 -6.13 16.24 1.15
N TYR A 342 -6.33 16.34 -0.17
CA TYR A 342 -6.49 15.16 -1.06
C TYR A 342 -5.36 14.13 -0.96
N ARG A 343 -4.17 14.55 -0.49
CA ARG A 343 -3.00 13.69 -0.29
C ARG A 343 -3.00 12.94 1.05
N TYR A 344 -3.92 13.26 1.96
CA TYR A 344 -4.00 12.71 3.32
C TYR A 344 -5.36 12.07 3.63
N ASN A 345 -6.43 12.46 2.94
CA ASN A 345 -7.80 12.04 3.27
C ASN A 345 -8.40 11.02 2.28
N ARG A 346 -7.54 10.25 1.61
CA ARG A 346 -7.96 9.16 0.71
C ARG A 346 -8.80 8.15 1.49
N LYS A 347 -9.95 7.78 0.95
CA LYS A 347 -10.84 6.76 1.53
C LYS A 347 -10.91 5.52 0.64
N ASP A 348 -10.82 4.33 1.25
CA ASP A 348 -10.95 3.06 0.52
C ASP A 348 -12.38 2.52 0.49
N VAL A 349 -13.25 3.00 1.39
CA VAL A 349 -14.63 2.52 1.55
C VAL A 349 -15.59 3.72 1.63
N VAL A 350 -16.78 3.58 1.06
CA VAL A 350 -17.89 4.53 1.28
C VAL A 350 -18.52 4.36 2.65
N GLU A 351 -19.36 5.32 3.04
CA GLU A 351 -20.00 5.36 4.37
C GLU A 351 -20.88 4.15 4.67
N THR A 352 -21.49 3.53 3.64
CA THR A 352 -22.29 2.31 3.82
C THR A 352 -21.46 1.06 4.13
N GLY A 353 -20.13 1.16 4.14
CA GLY A 353 -19.22 0.06 4.43
C GLY A 353 -19.10 -0.94 3.28
N THR A 354 -18.31 -2.00 3.51
CA THR A 354 -18.10 -3.09 2.56
C THR A 354 -18.07 -4.45 3.27
N SER A 355 -17.61 -5.50 2.58
CA SER A 355 -17.68 -6.87 3.07
C SER A 355 -16.98 -7.07 4.41
N PRO A 356 -17.69 -7.60 5.44
CA PRO A 356 -17.14 -7.78 6.77
C PRO A 356 -15.90 -8.68 6.80
N CYS A 357 -15.78 -9.64 5.88
CA CYS A 357 -14.65 -10.56 5.80
C CYS A 357 -13.33 -9.86 5.40
N LYS A 358 -13.37 -8.85 4.52
CA LYS A 358 -12.18 -8.03 4.18
C LYS A 358 -11.87 -7.07 5.33
N THR A 359 -12.89 -6.46 5.92
CA THR A 359 -12.72 -5.51 7.03
C THR A 359 -12.11 -6.18 8.27
N SER A 360 -12.56 -7.39 8.61
CA SER A 360 -12.11 -8.09 9.83
C SER A 360 -10.79 -8.84 9.67
N CYS A 361 -10.30 -9.00 8.44
CA CYS A 361 -8.98 -9.55 8.18
C CYS A 361 -7.92 -8.46 8.40
N PRO A 362 -6.94 -8.62 9.30
CA PRO A 362 -5.91 -7.59 9.54
C PRO A 362 -5.09 -7.23 8.29
N ALA A 363 -4.92 -8.18 7.37
CA ALA A 363 -4.25 -7.94 6.08
C ALA A 363 -5.19 -7.39 4.98
N HIS A 364 -6.51 -7.32 5.23
CA HIS A 364 -7.54 -6.90 4.28
C HIS A 364 -7.48 -7.63 2.93
N ILE A 365 -7.28 -8.95 2.97
CA ILE A 365 -7.25 -9.81 1.77
C ILE A 365 -8.59 -9.70 1.02
N GLY A 366 -8.55 -9.69 -0.31
CA GLY A 366 -9.74 -9.69 -1.17
C GLY A 366 -10.51 -11.02 -1.14
N VAL A 367 -11.16 -11.34 -0.01
CA VAL A 367 -11.80 -12.65 0.27
C VAL A 367 -12.82 -13.07 -0.78
N GLN A 368 -13.81 -12.22 -1.06
CA GLN A 368 -14.80 -12.47 -2.10
C GLN A 368 -14.15 -12.70 -3.48
N GLY A 369 -13.02 -12.03 -3.76
CA GLY A 369 -12.30 -12.16 -5.01
C GLY A 369 -11.68 -13.54 -5.19
N TYR A 370 -10.93 -14.03 -4.22
CA TYR A 370 -10.30 -15.34 -4.37
C TYR A 370 -11.31 -16.48 -4.27
N ILE A 371 -12.41 -16.32 -3.51
CA ILE A 371 -13.52 -17.28 -3.49
C ILE A 371 -14.17 -17.36 -4.88
N LYS A 372 -14.40 -16.22 -5.54
CA LYS A 372 -14.96 -16.20 -6.89
C LYS A 372 -14.02 -16.84 -7.92
N LEU A 373 -12.71 -16.59 -7.82
CA LEU A 373 -11.73 -17.25 -8.70
C LEU A 373 -11.70 -18.77 -8.46
N ALA A 374 -11.75 -19.20 -7.20
CA ALA A 374 -11.83 -20.62 -6.85
C ALA A 374 -13.11 -21.29 -7.36
N SER A 375 -14.26 -20.59 -7.30
CA SER A 375 -15.52 -21.09 -7.86
C SER A 375 -15.46 -21.31 -9.38
N GLN A 376 -14.48 -20.73 -10.06
CA GLN A 376 -14.24 -20.82 -11.50
C GLN A 376 -13.08 -21.77 -11.86
N GLY A 377 -12.49 -22.46 -10.88
CA GLY A 377 -11.30 -23.29 -11.09
C GLY A 377 -10.01 -22.50 -11.34
N ARG A 378 -10.02 -21.17 -11.18
CA ARG A 378 -8.89 -20.26 -11.46
C ARG A 378 -7.96 -20.14 -10.25
N TYR A 379 -7.44 -21.27 -9.76
CA TYR A 379 -6.73 -21.35 -8.49
C TYR A 379 -5.40 -20.59 -8.46
N THR A 380 -4.64 -20.55 -9.55
CA THR A 380 -3.38 -19.79 -9.61
C THR A 380 -3.63 -18.28 -9.49
N GLU A 381 -4.67 -17.77 -10.14
CA GLU A 381 -5.05 -16.36 -10.03
C GLU A 381 -5.61 -16.01 -8.65
N ALA A 382 -6.31 -16.96 -8.02
CA ALA A 382 -6.79 -16.84 -6.65
C ALA A 382 -5.59 -16.74 -5.68
N LEU A 383 -4.57 -17.58 -5.88
CA LEU A 383 -3.34 -17.57 -5.09
C LEU A 383 -2.57 -16.26 -5.26
N GLU A 384 -2.41 -15.78 -6.50
CA GLU A 384 -1.82 -14.46 -6.78
C GLU A 384 -2.56 -13.36 -6.01
N LEU A 385 -3.90 -13.35 -6.05
CA LEU A 385 -4.70 -12.32 -5.38
C LEU A 385 -4.51 -12.36 -3.86
N ILE A 386 -4.39 -13.54 -3.25
CA ILE A 386 -4.10 -13.67 -1.82
C ILE A 386 -2.69 -13.11 -1.53
N LYS A 387 -1.69 -13.46 -2.35
CA LYS A 387 -0.29 -13.06 -2.19
C LYS A 387 -0.02 -11.56 -2.35
N ARG A 388 -0.97 -10.79 -2.90
CA ARG A 388 -0.92 -9.32 -2.85
C ARG A 388 -0.90 -8.79 -1.41
N GLU A 389 -1.54 -9.49 -0.47
CA GLU A 389 -1.70 -9.05 0.93
C GLU A 389 -1.13 -10.05 1.96
N ASN A 390 -0.92 -11.31 1.58
CA ASN A 390 -0.40 -12.35 2.47
C ASN A 390 0.61 -13.28 1.75
N PRO A 391 1.91 -13.21 2.08
CA PRO A 391 2.93 -14.09 1.51
C PRO A 391 2.92 -15.52 2.07
N PHE A 392 2.16 -15.80 3.13
CA PHE A 392 2.08 -17.11 3.78
C PHE A 392 0.65 -17.70 3.79
N PRO A 393 -0.04 -17.81 2.63
CA PRO A 393 -1.40 -18.32 2.59
C PRO A 393 -1.55 -19.78 3.07
N ALA A 394 -0.57 -20.65 2.83
CA ALA A 394 -0.61 -22.07 3.23
C ALA A 394 -0.44 -22.25 4.74
N VAL A 395 0.43 -21.45 5.36
CA VAL A 395 0.51 -21.32 6.82
C VAL A 395 -0.80 -20.77 7.36
N CYS A 396 -1.26 -19.62 6.86
CA CYS A 396 -2.49 -19.02 7.37
C CYS A 396 -3.72 -19.91 7.18
N GLY A 397 -3.77 -20.79 6.17
CA GLY A 397 -4.86 -21.75 5.98
C GLY A 397 -4.95 -22.83 7.06
N ARG A 398 -3.97 -22.90 7.98
CA ARG A 398 -3.89 -23.91 9.05
C ARG A 398 -4.02 -23.34 10.45
N ILE A 399 -3.65 -22.06 10.64
CA ILE A 399 -3.50 -21.43 11.96
C ILE A 399 -4.21 -20.07 12.10
N CYS A 400 -4.93 -19.60 11.07
CA CYS A 400 -5.60 -18.30 11.12
C CYS A 400 -6.72 -18.32 12.18
N PRO A 401 -6.95 -17.22 12.92
CA PRO A 401 -8.06 -17.11 13.87
C PRO A 401 -9.44 -17.00 13.22
N ARG A 402 -9.51 -16.95 11.88
CA ARG A 402 -10.76 -16.94 11.10
C ARG A 402 -11.72 -15.79 11.43
N ASN A 403 -11.21 -14.63 11.85
CA ASN A 403 -12.02 -13.41 12.06
C ASN A 403 -12.92 -13.05 10.86
N CYS A 404 -12.47 -13.37 9.64
CA CYS A 404 -13.25 -13.20 8.42
C CYS A 404 -14.48 -14.11 8.34
N GLU A 405 -14.42 -15.32 8.92
CA GLU A 405 -15.56 -16.24 9.06
C GLU A 405 -16.45 -15.80 10.22
N SER A 406 -15.89 -15.41 11.36
CA SER A 406 -16.66 -14.91 12.52
C SER A 406 -17.51 -13.69 12.17
N ALA A 407 -17.00 -12.81 11.29
CA ALA A 407 -17.72 -11.64 10.82
C ALA A 407 -18.66 -11.91 9.62
N CYS A 408 -18.58 -13.10 9.01
CA CYS A 408 -19.26 -13.41 7.75
C CYS A 408 -20.77 -13.22 7.87
N THR A 409 -21.35 -12.43 6.95
CA THR A 409 -22.80 -12.18 6.91
C THR A 409 -23.63 -13.47 6.75
N ARG A 410 -23.08 -14.52 6.14
CA ARG A 410 -23.78 -15.81 5.99
C ARG A 410 -24.06 -16.50 7.34
N GLY A 411 -23.22 -16.24 8.35
CA GLY A 411 -23.42 -16.76 9.71
C GLY A 411 -24.68 -16.22 10.39
N ASP A 412 -25.29 -15.15 9.87
CA ASP A 412 -26.57 -14.62 10.35
C ASP A 412 -27.78 -15.37 9.72
N ILE A 413 -27.53 -16.31 8.80
CA ILE A 413 -28.53 -17.16 8.12
C ILE A 413 -28.40 -18.63 8.55
N ASP A 414 -27.18 -19.16 8.41
CA ASP A 414 -26.81 -20.53 8.76
C ASP A 414 -25.37 -20.56 9.34
N ASP A 415 -24.43 -21.24 8.68
CA ASP A 415 -23.02 -21.29 9.05
C ASP A 415 -22.20 -20.31 8.19
N PRO A 416 -21.14 -19.69 8.71
CA PRO A 416 -20.25 -18.88 7.89
C PRO A 416 -19.61 -19.71 6.75
N VAL A 417 -19.16 -19.03 5.70
CA VAL A 417 -18.39 -19.67 4.62
C VAL A 417 -17.06 -20.19 5.19
N ALA A 418 -16.63 -21.40 4.82
CA ALA A 418 -15.33 -21.96 5.18
C ALA A 418 -14.19 -21.32 4.37
N ILE A 419 -14.02 -20.01 4.58
CA ILE A 419 -13.06 -19.11 3.92
C ILE A 419 -11.63 -19.63 4.08
N ASP A 420 -11.28 -20.14 5.26
CA ASP A 420 -9.94 -20.61 5.59
C ASP A 420 -9.62 -21.93 4.90
N GLU A 421 -10.59 -22.85 4.80
CA GLU A 421 -10.43 -24.14 4.10
C GLU A 421 -10.30 -23.95 2.58
N ILE A 422 -11.07 -23.01 1.99
CA ILE A 422 -10.89 -22.60 0.59
C ILE A 422 -9.48 -22.03 0.38
N LYS A 423 -9.00 -21.17 1.29
CA LYS A 423 -7.64 -20.60 1.21
C LYS A 423 -6.58 -21.68 1.35
N LYS A 424 -6.74 -22.63 2.28
CA LYS A 424 -5.85 -23.79 2.46
C LYS A 424 -5.74 -24.57 1.15
N PHE A 425 -6.87 -24.93 0.54
CA PHE A 425 -6.89 -25.63 -0.75
C PHE A 425 -6.15 -24.88 -1.86
N ILE A 426 -6.42 -23.58 -2.03
CA ILE A 426 -5.76 -22.75 -3.05
C ILE A 426 -4.24 -22.72 -2.81
N ALA A 427 -3.83 -22.59 -1.55
CA ALA A 427 -2.45 -22.42 -1.15
C ALA A 427 -1.61 -23.71 -1.17
N GLU A 428 -2.23 -24.89 -1.28
CA GLU A 428 -1.48 -26.15 -1.46
C GLU A 428 -0.60 -26.13 -2.73
N GLN A 429 -0.95 -25.31 -3.74
CA GLN A 429 -0.10 -25.07 -4.91
C GLN A 429 1.32 -24.59 -4.52
N ASP A 430 1.47 -23.78 -3.47
CA ASP A 430 2.80 -23.28 -3.04
C ASP A 430 3.69 -24.39 -2.45
N LEU A 431 3.08 -25.48 -1.96
CA LEU A 431 3.81 -26.64 -1.43
C LEU A 431 4.48 -27.45 -2.54
N ASN A 432 4.01 -27.32 -3.78
CA ASN A 432 4.62 -27.94 -4.94
C ASN A 432 5.45 -26.91 -5.73
N LYS A 433 6.74 -27.19 -5.91
CA LYS A 433 7.66 -26.28 -6.61
C LYS A 433 7.26 -26.03 -8.07
N ASP A 434 6.61 -26.99 -8.72
CA ASP A 434 6.21 -26.86 -10.13
C ASP A 434 4.90 -26.08 -10.31
N GLN A 435 4.16 -25.83 -9.22
CA GLN A 435 2.83 -25.20 -9.24
C GLN A 435 2.75 -23.88 -8.45
N ARG A 436 3.76 -23.58 -7.61
CA ARG A 436 3.79 -22.39 -6.77
C ARG A 436 3.71 -21.11 -7.58
N TYR A 437 3.08 -20.09 -7.00
CA TYR A 437 3.06 -18.76 -7.60
C TYR A 437 4.33 -17.99 -7.23
N MET A 438 5.12 -17.63 -8.25
CA MET A 438 6.30 -16.78 -8.14
C MET A 438 5.99 -15.34 -8.58
N PRO A 439 6.08 -14.35 -7.68
CA PRO A 439 5.96 -12.95 -8.04
C PRO A 439 7.09 -12.50 -8.97
N LYS A 440 6.79 -11.56 -9.88
CA LYS A 440 7.79 -10.87 -10.69
C LYS A 440 8.47 -9.77 -9.87
N ILE A 441 9.80 -9.70 -9.92
CA ILE A 441 10.57 -8.59 -9.35
C ILE A 441 10.33 -7.34 -10.20
N MET A 442 9.98 -6.23 -9.57
CA MET A 442 9.47 -5.02 -10.22
C MET A 442 10.58 -4.04 -10.62
N HIS A 443 11.60 -3.89 -9.78
CA HIS A 443 12.70 -2.93 -10.01
C HIS A 443 14.06 -3.53 -9.63
N ASN A 444 15.11 -2.73 -9.79
CA ASN A 444 16.44 -3.03 -9.29
C ASN A 444 17.00 -1.80 -8.60
N TYR A 445 16.70 -1.64 -7.30
CA TYR A 445 17.15 -0.50 -6.51
C TYR A 445 18.57 -0.69 -5.97
N GLY A 446 18.96 -1.94 -5.70
CA GLY A 446 20.30 -2.27 -5.19
C GLY A 446 20.56 -1.88 -3.74
N ASN A 447 19.72 -1.06 -3.10
CA ASN A 447 19.86 -0.71 -1.68
C ASN A 447 19.80 -1.97 -0.80
N LYS A 448 20.67 -2.03 0.21
CA LYS A 448 20.75 -3.14 1.17
C LYS A 448 19.84 -2.86 2.36
N ILE A 449 18.95 -3.80 2.66
CA ILE A 449 18.02 -3.71 3.80
C ILE A 449 18.26 -4.89 4.75
N ALA A 450 18.37 -4.59 6.04
CA ALA A 450 18.54 -5.60 7.09
C ALA A 450 17.20 -5.85 7.78
N VAL A 451 16.80 -7.11 7.88
CA VAL A 451 15.65 -7.54 8.67
C VAL A 451 16.16 -8.39 9.82
N VAL A 452 15.79 -8.07 11.06
CA VAL A 452 16.23 -8.78 12.26
C VAL A 452 15.06 -9.61 12.80
N GLY A 453 15.17 -10.93 12.71
CA GLY A 453 14.14 -11.92 13.04
C GLY A 453 13.48 -12.51 11.79
N ALA A 454 13.46 -13.84 11.69
CA ALA A 454 12.86 -14.60 10.59
C ALA A 454 11.47 -15.15 10.94
N GLY A 455 10.69 -14.42 11.75
CA GLY A 455 9.27 -14.69 12.00
C GLY A 455 8.34 -14.08 10.93
N PRO A 456 7.00 -14.23 11.07
CA PRO A 456 6.03 -13.77 10.07
C PRO A 456 6.20 -12.30 9.66
N ALA A 457 6.43 -11.40 10.62
CA ALA A 457 6.62 -9.97 10.32
C ALA A 457 7.88 -9.73 9.49
N GLY A 458 9.03 -10.26 9.93
CA GLY A 458 10.31 -10.09 9.24
C GLY A 458 10.30 -10.69 7.85
N LEU A 459 9.78 -11.92 7.71
CA LEU A 459 9.68 -12.59 6.42
C LEU A 459 8.67 -11.87 5.49
N SER A 460 7.56 -11.37 6.00
CA SER A 460 6.61 -10.57 5.20
C SER A 460 7.27 -9.29 4.67
N CYS A 461 7.98 -8.54 5.53
CA CYS A 461 8.72 -7.35 5.12
C CYS A 461 9.77 -7.69 4.04
N ALA A 462 10.53 -8.78 4.24
CA ALA A 462 11.53 -9.23 3.29
C ALA A 462 10.93 -9.64 1.94
N TYR A 463 9.78 -10.30 1.94
CA TYR A 463 9.07 -10.69 0.72
C TYR A 463 8.68 -9.48 -0.13
N TYR A 464 8.03 -8.47 0.46
CA TYR A 464 7.59 -7.29 -0.30
C TYR A 464 8.77 -6.44 -0.78
N LEU A 465 9.81 -6.25 0.04
CA LEU A 465 11.02 -5.55 -0.38
C LEU A 465 11.79 -6.30 -1.49
N ALA A 466 11.81 -7.63 -1.47
CA ALA A 466 12.44 -8.41 -2.53
C ALA A 466 11.69 -8.27 -3.86
N ILE A 467 10.36 -8.29 -3.84
CA ILE A 467 9.52 -8.02 -5.03
C ILE A 467 9.78 -6.63 -5.57
N ASP A 468 9.89 -5.62 -4.70
CA ASP A 468 10.19 -4.25 -5.13
C ASP A 468 11.59 -4.12 -5.76
N GLY A 469 12.54 -5.03 -5.46
CA GLY A 469 13.88 -5.03 -6.07
C GLY A 469 15.02 -4.64 -5.13
N TYR A 470 14.85 -4.80 -3.82
CA TYR A 470 15.87 -4.54 -2.82
C TYR A 470 16.76 -5.75 -2.52
N GLN A 471 18.00 -5.49 -2.09
CA GLN A 471 18.89 -6.52 -1.57
C GLN A 471 18.61 -6.77 -0.08
N VAL A 472 17.70 -7.68 0.21
CA VAL A 472 17.30 -7.98 1.60
C VAL A 472 18.18 -9.06 2.23
N THR A 473 18.62 -8.83 3.46
CA THR A 473 19.25 -9.86 4.31
C THR A 473 18.50 -9.98 5.63
N VAL A 474 18.04 -11.19 5.94
CA VAL A 474 17.37 -11.56 7.18
C VAL A 474 18.38 -12.19 8.13
N PHE A 475 18.54 -11.61 9.32
CA PHE A 475 19.38 -12.11 10.40
C PHE A 475 18.49 -12.82 11.43
N GLU A 476 18.79 -14.08 11.70
CA GLU A 476 18.02 -14.95 12.59
C GLU A 476 18.94 -15.55 13.67
N LYS A 477 18.54 -15.42 14.93
CA LYS A 477 19.27 -15.93 16.09
C LYS A 477 19.33 -17.46 16.10
N GLN A 478 18.25 -18.12 15.69
CA GLN A 478 18.13 -19.57 15.66
C GLN A 478 18.74 -20.19 14.40
N GLN A 479 18.95 -21.51 14.42
CA GLN A 479 19.44 -22.26 13.25
C GLN A 479 18.36 -22.51 12.19
N VAL A 480 17.08 -22.28 12.53
CA VAL A 480 15.93 -22.51 11.67
C VAL A 480 15.16 -21.21 11.45
N LEU A 481 14.49 -21.10 10.31
CA LEU A 481 13.67 -19.96 9.92
C LEU A 481 12.19 -20.17 10.30
N GLY A 482 11.38 -19.11 10.20
CA GLY A 482 9.93 -19.14 10.44
C GLY A 482 9.52 -18.62 11.83
N GLY A 483 10.48 -18.33 12.72
CA GLY A 483 10.23 -17.80 14.06
C GLY A 483 9.21 -18.66 14.82
N MET A 484 8.19 -18.03 15.43
CA MET A 484 7.18 -18.77 16.20
C MET A 484 6.30 -19.72 15.37
N LEU A 485 6.22 -19.59 14.04
CA LEU A 485 5.56 -20.60 13.19
C LEU A 485 6.27 -21.94 13.28
N THR A 486 7.61 -21.90 13.28
CA THR A 486 8.46 -23.08 13.35
C THR A 486 8.72 -23.51 14.79
N LEU A 487 8.93 -22.55 15.69
CA LEU A 487 9.40 -22.82 17.05
C LEU A 487 8.26 -22.93 18.07
N GLY A 488 7.17 -22.20 17.89
CA GLY A 488 6.09 -22.07 18.86
C GLY A 488 4.83 -22.89 18.55
N ILE A 489 4.59 -23.23 17.27
CA ILE A 489 3.39 -23.99 16.87
C ILE A 489 3.75 -25.47 16.66
N PRO A 490 3.08 -26.42 17.31
CA PRO A 490 3.34 -27.84 17.11
C PRO A 490 3.04 -28.36 15.70
N SER A 491 3.75 -29.40 15.27
CA SER A 491 3.59 -29.98 13.92
C SER A 491 2.20 -30.54 13.62
N PHE A 492 1.44 -30.98 14.64
CA PHE A 492 0.07 -31.48 14.44
C PHE A 492 -0.93 -30.37 14.09
N ARG A 493 -0.54 -29.09 14.22
CA ARG A 493 -1.29 -27.92 13.76
C ARG A 493 -0.65 -27.26 12.53
N LEU A 494 0.67 -27.19 12.50
CA LEU A 494 1.43 -26.58 11.41
C LEU A 494 2.73 -27.35 11.13
N GLU A 495 2.70 -28.16 10.09
CA GLU A 495 3.87 -28.94 9.67
C GLU A 495 5.01 -28.03 9.15
N LYS A 496 6.26 -28.41 9.42
CA LYS A 496 7.42 -27.56 9.11
C LYS A 496 7.73 -27.46 7.62
N ASN A 497 7.39 -28.49 6.85
CA ASN A 497 7.46 -28.47 5.38
C ASN A 497 6.55 -27.38 4.78
N VAL A 498 5.38 -27.10 5.37
CA VAL A 498 4.48 -26.02 4.92
C VAL A 498 5.16 -24.67 5.08
N VAL A 499 5.73 -24.41 6.26
CA VAL A 499 6.47 -23.17 6.54
C VAL A 499 7.68 -23.02 5.61
N ASN A 500 8.45 -24.10 5.45
CA ASN A 500 9.65 -24.08 4.62
C ASN A 500 9.33 -23.86 3.13
N ALA A 501 8.23 -24.43 2.61
CA ALA A 501 7.85 -24.26 1.22
C ALA A 501 7.57 -22.78 0.87
N GLU A 502 6.92 -22.04 1.76
CA GLU A 502 6.67 -20.61 1.56
C GLU A 502 7.92 -19.76 1.80
N ILE A 503 8.82 -20.17 2.70
CA ILE A 503 10.14 -19.54 2.86
C ILE A 503 11.03 -19.75 1.63
N ASP A 504 10.92 -20.90 0.96
CA ASP A 504 11.69 -21.18 -0.26
C ASP A 504 11.34 -20.21 -1.38
N ILE A 505 10.10 -19.71 -1.45
CA ILE A 505 9.72 -18.63 -2.38
C ILE A 505 10.54 -17.36 -2.11
N LEU A 506 10.79 -17.00 -0.84
CA LEU A 506 11.64 -15.84 -0.51
C LEU A 506 13.09 -16.08 -0.93
N LYS A 507 13.61 -17.31 -0.78
CA LYS A 507 14.95 -17.67 -1.26
C LYS A 507 15.04 -17.55 -2.79
N GLU A 508 14.02 -18.00 -3.50
CA GLU A 508 13.92 -17.90 -4.97
C GLU A 508 13.80 -16.44 -5.44
N LEU A 509 13.18 -15.56 -4.64
CA LEU A 509 13.18 -14.10 -4.84
C LEU A 509 14.53 -13.42 -4.50
N GLY A 510 15.53 -14.18 -4.03
CA GLY A 510 16.88 -13.68 -3.75
C GLY A 510 17.10 -13.14 -2.33
N VAL A 511 16.16 -13.37 -1.40
CA VAL A 511 16.34 -12.99 0.02
C VAL A 511 17.47 -13.82 0.61
N ARG A 512 18.44 -13.14 1.25
CA ARG A 512 19.57 -13.79 1.93
C ARG A 512 19.24 -14.04 3.39
N PHE A 513 19.57 -15.22 3.89
CA PHE A 513 19.36 -15.60 5.29
C PHE A 513 20.70 -15.82 6.00
N LYS A 514 20.82 -15.28 7.22
CA LYS A 514 21.95 -15.47 8.14
C LYS A 514 21.41 -16.03 9.46
N THR A 515 21.33 -17.35 9.54
CA THR A 515 20.91 -18.08 10.75
C THR A 515 22.05 -18.20 11.76
N GLY A 516 21.72 -18.44 13.03
CA GLY A 516 22.70 -18.50 14.11
C GLY A 516 23.39 -17.17 14.42
N VAL A 517 22.83 -16.04 13.98
CA VAL A 517 23.40 -14.69 14.18
C VAL A 517 22.45 -13.86 15.03
N GLU A 518 22.89 -13.52 16.23
CA GLU A 518 22.16 -12.65 17.16
C GLU A 518 22.67 -11.21 17.05
N VAL A 519 21.85 -10.33 16.46
CA VAL A 519 22.15 -8.89 16.36
C VAL A 519 22.10 -8.26 17.76
N GLY A 520 23.15 -7.52 18.13
CA GLY A 520 23.45 -7.05 19.49
C GLY A 520 24.49 -7.92 20.22
N LYS A 521 24.74 -9.15 19.76
CA LYS A 521 25.75 -10.05 20.32
C LYS A 521 26.89 -10.32 19.34
N ASP A 522 26.55 -10.89 18.17
CA ASP A 522 27.53 -11.30 17.16
C ASP A 522 27.86 -10.17 16.17
N VAL A 523 26.87 -9.31 15.89
CA VAL A 523 27.00 -8.08 15.09
C VAL A 523 26.12 -6.98 15.67
N SER A 524 26.55 -5.72 15.68
CA SER A 524 25.71 -4.59 16.10
C SER A 524 24.99 -3.93 14.92
N LEU A 525 23.96 -3.11 15.20
CA LEU A 525 23.34 -2.29 14.15
C LEU A 525 24.35 -1.35 13.48
N ASN A 526 25.35 -0.86 14.22
CA ASN A 526 26.41 -0.01 13.68
C ASN A 526 27.35 -0.77 12.73
N ASP A 527 27.68 -2.03 13.04
CA ASP A 527 28.47 -2.88 12.13
C ASP A 527 27.72 -3.12 10.82
N LEU A 528 26.40 -3.31 10.89
CA LEU A 528 25.57 -3.48 9.70
C LEU A 528 25.46 -2.17 8.90
N ARG A 529 25.33 -1.01 9.55
CA ARG A 529 25.43 0.29 8.85
C ARG A 529 26.76 0.42 8.10
N ALA A 530 27.86 0.05 8.73
CA ALA A 530 29.20 0.07 8.11
C ALA A 530 29.33 -0.88 6.91
N GLN A 531 28.51 -1.94 6.84
CA GLN A 531 28.42 -2.84 5.67
C GLN A 531 27.53 -2.30 4.53
N GLY A 532 26.97 -1.11 4.70
CA GLY A 532 26.15 -0.40 3.72
C GLY A 532 24.66 -0.70 3.78
N PHE A 533 24.16 -1.29 4.88
CA PHE A 533 22.73 -1.40 5.12
C PHE A 533 22.14 -0.02 5.41
N GLN A 534 21.06 0.35 4.71
CA GLN A 534 20.47 1.69 4.77
C GLN A 534 19.24 1.78 5.68
N ALA A 535 18.57 0.66 5.93
CA ALA A 535 17.43 0.60 6.84
C ALA A 535 17.36 -0.77 7.53
N PHE A 536 16.72 -0.78 8.70
CA PHE A 536 16.62 -1.91 9.61
C PHE A 536 15.16 -2.15 9.98
N TYR A 537 14.69 -3.39 9.87
CA TYR A 537 13.39 -3.80 10.40
C TYR A 537 13.57 -4.77 11.57
N LEU A 538 13.17 -4.35 12.77
CA LEU A 538 13.27 -5.14 13.99
C LEU A 538 11.97 -5.92 14.21
N ALA A 539 12.04 -7.23 14.01
CA ALA A 539 10.92 -8.17 14.05
C ALA A 539 11.26 -9.43 14.87
N ILE A 540 11.93 -9.24 16.01
CA ILE A 540 12.41 -10.32 16.88
C ILE A 540 11.29 -11.09 17.60
N GLY A 541 10.07 -10.54 17.60
CA GLY A 541 8.89 -11.13 18.25
C GLY A 541 8.92 -11.04 19.77
N ALA A 542 8.05 -11.82 20.42
CA ALA A 542 8.01 -12.02 21.88
C ALA A 542 8.48 -13.45 22.20
N GLN A 543 9.79 -13.65 22.17
CA GLN A 543 10.44 -14.96 22.17
C GLN A 543 10.74 -15.53 23.56
N ALA A 544 10.60 -14.74 24.62
CA ALA A 544 10.84 -15.16 26.00
C ALA A 544 9.52 -15.54 26.70
N SER A 545 9.60 -16.26 27.81
CA SER A 545 8.45 -16.57 28.67
C SER A 545 8.36 -15.66 29.89
N ARG A 546 7.14 -15.41 30.36
CA ARG A 546 6.91 -14.72 31.63
C ARG A 546 7.13 -15.66 32.82
N LYS A 547 7.62 -15.09 33.90
CA LYS A 547 7.82 -15.74 35.20
C LYS A 547 6.59 -15.58 36.10
N LEU A 548 6.30 -16.60 36.92
CA LEU A 548 5.20 -16.59 37.89
C LEU A 548 5.54 -15.73 39.12
N ASN A 549 6.83 -15.63 39.43
CA ASN A 549 7.40 -15.01 40.63
C ASN A 549 6.86 -15.62 41.93
N ILE A 550 6.84 -16.95 41.98
CA ILE A 550 6.42 -17.73 43.17
C ILE A 550 7.55 -18.63 43.68
N GLU A 551 7.43 -19.07 44.93
CA GLU A 551 8.36 -20.03 45.52
C GLU A 551 8.42 -21.33 44.70
N GLY A 552 9.63 -21.86 44.50
CA GLY A 552 9.88 -23.12 43.79
C GLY A 552 9.86 -23.03 42.25
N GLU A 553 9.69 -21.83 41.68
CA GLU A 553 9.65 -21.60 40.23
C GLU A 553 10.91 -22.09 39.48
N ASP A 554 12.09 -21.95 40.07
CA ASP A 554 13.35 -22.32 39.41
C ASP A 554 13.77 -23.79 39.69
N ALA A 555 12.86 -24.62 40.19
CA ALA A 555 13.13 -26.02 40.52
C ALA A 555 13.31 -26.92 39.29
N GLU A 556 14.07 -28.01 39.45
CA GLU A 556 14.21 -29.02 38.39
C GLU A 556 12.82 -29.62 38.07
N GLY A 557 12.48 -29.66 36.77
CA GLY A 557 11.18 -30.13 36.27
C GLY A 557 10.14 -29.02 36.08
N VAL A 558 10.45 -27.77 36.44
CA VAL A 558 9.67 -26.59 36.04
C VAL A 558 10.24 -26.05 34.73
N ILE A 559 9.40 -25.98 33.69
CA ILE A 559 9.83 -25.62 32.34
C ILE A 559 8.90 -24.54 31.79
N ALA A 560 9.47 -23.52 31.16
CA ALA A 560 8.68 -22.54 30.42
C ALA A 560 8.02 -23.21 29.20
N GLY A 561 6.72 -22.99 28.99
CA GLY A 561 5.95 -23.65 27.94
C GLY A 561 6.47 -23.37 26.54
N VAL A 562 6.92 -22.14 26.27
CA VAL A 562 7.52 -21.76 24.99
C VAL A 562 8.82 -22.51 24.74
N ASP A 563 9.67 -22.64 25.76
CA ASP A 563 10.93 -23.37 25.66
C ASP A 563 10.67 -24.88 25.47
N PHE A 564 9.69 -25.45 26.19
CA PHE A 564 9.27 -26.84 26.02
C PHE A 564 8.81 -27.13 24.58
N VAL A 565 7.87 -26.34 24.05
CA VAL A 565 7.37 -26.55 22.68
C VAL A 565 8.46 -26.32 21.65
N ARG A 566 9.37 -25.37 21.88
CA ARG A 566 10.55 -25.17 21.04
C ARG A 566 11.41 -26.43 20.98
N SER A 567 11.77 -27.01 22.13
CA SER A 567 12.57 -28.23 22.19
C SER A 567 11.87 -29.43 21.55
N VAL A 568 10.54 -29.54 21.70
CA VAL A 568 9.74 -30.55 20.99
C VAL A 568 9.81 -30.34 19.48
N ASN A 569 9.60 -29.11 18.99
CA ASN A 569 9.62 -28.79 17.56
C ASN A 569 11.00 -28.94 16.92
N LEU A 570 12.08 -28.75 17.67
CA LEU A 570 13.46 -28.97 17.23
C LEU A 570 13.89 -30.45 17.34
N ASN A 571 13.00 -31.35 17.77
CA ASN A 571 13.26 -32.77 17.98
C ASN A 571 14.45 -33.04 18.93
N GLU A 572 14.57 -32.25 20.01
CA GLU A 572 15.65 -32.39 21.01
C GLU A 572 15.46 -33.60 21.95
N GLY A 573 14.66 -34.60 21.55
CA GLY A 573 14.48 -35.84 22.30
C GLY A 573 13.70 -35.71 23.60
N VAL A 574 12.88 -34.66 23.74
CA VAL A 574 12.10 -34.40 24.96
C VAL A 574 11.18 -35.58 25.29
N ARG A 575 11.26 -36.07 26.53
CA ARG A 575 10.40 -37.11 27.09
C ARG A 575 9.90 -36.65 28.45
N LEU A 576 8.60 -36.73 28.65
CA LEU A 576 7.97 -36.52 29.95
C LEU A 576 7.44 -37.85 30.47
N SER A 577 7.38 -38.00 31.78
CA SER A 577 6.89 -39.21 32.46
C SER A 577 6.13 -38.83 33.72
N GLY A 578 5.12 -39.62 34.08
CA GLY A 578 4.31 -39.36 35.27
C GLY A 578 3.31 -38.22 35.06
N LYS A 579 3.01 -37.47 36.13
CA LYS A 579 2.00 -36.40 36.16
C LYS A 579 2.61 -35.07 35.70
N VAL A 580 1.97 -34.41 34.76
CA VAL A 580 2.39 -33.10 34.23
C VAL A 580 1.29 -32.08 34.52
N VAL A 581 1.67 -30.98 35.16
CA VAL A 581 0.79 -29.83 35.37
C VAL A 581 1.14 -28.75 34.35
N VAL A 582 0.16 -28.24 33.62
CA VAL A 582 0.32 -27.11 32.71
C VAL A 582 -0.43 -25.90 33.27
N ILE A 583 0.25 -24.77 33.42
CA ILE A 583 -0.33 -23.54 33.98
C ILE A 583 -0.58 -22.54 32.85
N GLY A 584 -1.84 -22.22 32.56
CA GLY A 584 -2.26 -21.24 31.56
C GLY A 584 -3.59 -21.59 30.88
N GLY A 585 -4.32 -20.57 30.41
CA GLY A 585 -5.64 -20.73 29.77
C GLY A 585 -5.71 -20.41 28.27
N GLY A 586 -4.62 -19.96 27.65
CA GLY A 586 -4.59 -19.56 26.23
C GLY A 586 -4.20 -20.68 25.26
N ASN A 587 -4.27 -20.41 23.96
CA ASN A 587 -3.93 -21.38 22.90
C ASN A 587 -2.53 -22.00 23.07
N VAL A 588 -1.53 -21.23 23.52
CA VAL A 588 -0.18 -21.75 23.78
C VAL A 588 -0.20 -22.80 24.90
N ALA A 589 -1.02 -22.61 25.94
CA ALA A 589 -1.13 -23.59 27.02
C ALA A 589 -1.78 -24.89 26.53
N ILE A 590 -2.77 -24.79 25.63
CA ILE A 590 -3.38 -25.96 24.97
C ILE A 590 -2.33 -26.70 24.14
N ASP A 591 -1.57 -25.99 23.30
CA ASP A 591 -0.50 -26.59 22.49
C ASP A 591 0.57 -27.28 23.35
N VAL A 592 0.95 -26.65 24.47
CA VAL A 592 1.89 -27.21 25.45
C VAL A 592 1.34 -28.50 26.07
N ALA A 593 0.08 -28.51 26.49
CA ALA A 593 -0.55 -29.68 27.09
C ALA A 593 -0.67 -30.85 26.10
N ARG A 594 -1.09 -30.56 24.87
CA ARG A 594 -1.21 -31.54 23.78
C ARG A 594 0.14 -32.10 23.32
N SER A 595 1.18 -31.27 23.32
CA SER A 595 2.56 -31.71 23.12
C SER A 595 3.06 -32.57 24.28
N ALA A 596 2.74 -32.22 25.53
CA ALA A 596 3.12 -32.98 26.71
C ALA A 596 2.56 -34.41 26.68
N ALA A 597 1.28 -34.56 26.31
CA ALA A 597 0.65 -35.86 26.12
C ALA A 597 1.40 -36.71 25.07
N ARG A 598 1.73 -36.13 23.92
CA ARG A 598 2.41 -36.83 22.81
C ARG A 598 3.86 -37.23 23.08
N VAL A 599 4.56 -36.53 23.98
CA VAL A 599 5.94 -36.89 24.35
C VAL A 599 6.03 -37.94 25.47
N GLY A 600 4.88 -38.49 25.90
CA GLY A 600 4.81 -39.64 26.81
C GLY A 600 4.40 -39.33 28.24
N ALA A 601 3.86 -38.13 28.52
CA ALA A 601 3.28 -37.84 29.84
C ALA A 601 2.18 -38.86 30.18
N GLY A 602 2.17 -39.34 31.43
CA GLY A 602 1.18 -40.34 31.88
C GLY A 602 -0.18 -39.73 32.18
N GLN A 603 -0.20 -38.51 32.72
CA GLN A 603 -1.39 -37.70 32.95
C GLN A 603 -1.04 -36.23 32.73
N VAL A 604 -1.90 -35.47 32.06
CA VAL A 604 -1.72 -34.02 31.82
C VAL A 604 -2.93 -33.27 32.36
N ASP A 605 -2.70 -32.44 33.36
CA ASP A 605 -3.72 -31.57 33.96
C ASP A 605 -3.39 -30.11 33.70
N MET A 606 -4.28 -29.39 33.03
CA MET A 606 -4.19 -27.95 32.83
C MET A 606 -4.87 -27.20 33.98
N TYR A 607 -4.28 -26.08 34.38
CA TYR A 607 -4.77 -25.18 35.42
C TYR A 607 -4.77 -23.75 34.92
N CYS A 608 -5.91 -23.07 35.03
CA CYS A 608 -6.06 -21.70 34.57
C CYS A 608 -6.92 -20.86 35.53
N LEU A 609 -6.71 -19.54 35.51
CA LEU A 609 -7.38 -18.57 36.38
C LEU A 609 -8.83 -18.35 35.95
N GLU A 610 -9.04 -18.45 34.64
CA GLU A 610 -10.27 -18.15 33.95
C GLU A 610 -11.33 -19.21 34.20
N SER A 611 -12.59 -18.77 34.29
CA SER A 611 -13.72 -19.67 34.11
C SER A 611 -13.73 -20.22 32.68
N ARG A 612 -14.45 -21.32 32.44
CA ARG A 612 -14.53 -21.92 31.09
C ARG A 612 -14.94 -20.90 30.02
N ALA A 613 -15.94 -20.07 30.30
CA ALA A 613 -16.43 -19.04 29.39
C ALA A 613 -15.46 -17.87 29.15
N GLN A 614 -14.44 -17.72 30.00
CA GLN A 614 -13.46 -16.63 29.94
C GLN A 614 -12.08 -17.10 29.46
N MET A 615 -11.92 -18.37 29.10
CA MET A 615 -10.66 -18.91 28.61
C MET A 615 -10.22 -18.16 27.33
N PRO A 616 -8.96 -17.70 27.23
CA PRO A 616 -8.45 -17.08 26.01
C PRO A 616 -8.25 -18.03 24.82
N ALA A 617 -8.28 -19.36 25.04
CA ALA A 617 -8.15 -20.34 23.99
C ALA A 617 -9.42 -20.42 23.11
N LEU A 618 -9.26 -20.80 21.83
CA LEU A 618 -10.38 -21.01 20.90
C LEU A 618 -11.14 -22.29 21.27
N GLU A 619 -12.47 -22.29 21.16
CA GLU A 619 -13.30 -23.44 21.57
C GLU A 619 -12.87 -24.75 20.89
N GLU A 620 -12.60 -24.73 19.58
CA GLU A 620 -12.13 -25.89 18.81
C GLU A 620 -10.83 -26.49 19.40
N GLU A 621 -9.88 -25.65 19.81
CA GLU A 621 -8.62 -26.10 20.42
C GLU A 621 -8.87 -26.72 21.80
N ILE A 622 -9.86 -26.21 22.53
CA ILE A 622 -10.23 -26.77 23.82
C ILE A 622 -10.93 -28.12 23.66
N GLU A 623 -11.82 -28.25 22.69
CA GLU A 623 -12.46 -29.53 22.33
C GLU A 623 -11.42 -30.59 21.94
N GLU A 624 -10.40 -30.22 21.14
CA GLU A 624 -9.31 -31.12 20.78
C GLU A 624 -8.48 -31.55 22.00
N ALA A 625 -8.21 -30.65 22.95
CA ALA A 625 -7.51 -31.00 24.18
C ALA A 625 -8.31 -32.00 25.04
N LEU A 626 -9.62 -31.78 25.18
CA LEU A 626 -10.51 -32.68 25.92
C LEU A 626 -10.61 -34.06 25.24
N ALA A 627 -10.66 -34.10 23.91
CA ALA A 627 -10.66 -35.35 23.14
C ALA A 627 -9.36 -36.16 23.29
N GLU A 628 -8.27 -35.49 23.68
CA GLU A 628 -6.98 -36.11 24.00
C GLU A 628 -6.84 -36.45 25.51
N GLU A 629 -7.95 -36.45 26.25
CA GLU A 629 -8.03 -36.80 27.67
C GLU A 629 -7.25 -35.83 28.59
N ILE A 630 -7.01 -34.60 28.13
CA ILE A 630 -6.39 -33.54 28.93
C ILE A 630 -7.44 -32.90 29.84
N ILE A 631 -7.19 -32.90 31.15
CA ILE A 631 -8.14 -32.38 32.13
C ILE A 631 -7.90 -30.88 32.33
N ILE A 632 -8.94 -30.06 32.19
CA ILE A 632 -8.85 -28.59 32.35
C ILE A 632 -9.51 -28.17 33.67
N ASN A 633 -8.70 -27.61 34.57
CA ASN A 633 -9.10 -27.13 35.89
C ASN A 633 -9.22 -25.60 35.88
N ASN A 634 -10.43 -25.09 35.68
CA ASN A 634 -10.74 -23.66 35.67
C ASN A 634 -10.81 -23.04 37.08
N GLY A 635 -10.49 -21.76 37.19
CA GLY A 635 -10.61 -20.98 38.42
C GLY A 635 -9.58 -21.31 39.49
N TRP A 636 -8.34 -21.64 39.12
CA TRP A 636 -7.25 -21.99 40.02
C TRP A 636 -5.95 -21.28 39.63
N GLY A 637 -5.31 -20.60 40.59
CA GLY A 637 -4.01 -19.96 40.40
C GLY A 637 -2.92 -20.60 41.26
N PRO A 638 -1.67 -20.69 40.77
CA PRO A 638 -0.59 -21.28 41.54
C PRO A 638 -0.19 -20.37 42.71
N LYS A 639 -0.05 -20.95 43.90
CA LYS A 639 0.42 -20.29 45.12
C LYS A 639 1.93 -20.49 45.32
N ARG A 640 2.39 -21.74 45.18
CA ARG A 640 3.82 -22.12 45.17
C ARG A 640 4.02 -23.47 44.50
N ILE A 641 5.25 -23.73 44.05
CA ILE A 641 5.69 -25.03 43.55
C ILE A 641 6.35 -25.78 44.71
N VAL A 642 5.88 -27.00 44.96
CA VAL A 642 6.38 -27.86 46.03
C VAL A 642 7.54 -28.68 45.49
N THR A 643 8.64 -28.69 46.24
CA THR A 643 9.89 -29.34 45.83
C THR A 643 10.40 -30.32 46.88
N ASP A 644 10.99 -31.42 46.43
CA ASP A 644 11.84 -32.29 47.25
C ASP A 644 13.25 -32.32 46.64
N LYS A 645 14.28 -32.04 47.46
CA LYS A 645 15.69 -31.98 47.04
C LYS A 645 15.93 -31.14 45.77
N GLY A 646 15.20 -30.04 45.61
CA GLY A 646 15.32 -29.13 44.46
C GLY A 646 14.58 -29.56 43.20
N ARG A 647 13.86 -30.68 43.22
CA ARG A 647 13.02 -31.16 42.11
C ARG A 647 11.55 -31.01 42.45
N VAL A 648 10.72 -30.67 41.45
CA VAL A 648 9.28 -30.52 41.63
C VAL A 648 8.60 -31.85 42.01
N THR A 649 7.70 -31.79 42.98
CA THR A 649 6.83 -32.90 43.40
C THR A 649 5.34 -32.55 43.35
N GLY A 650 5.01 -31.25 43.23
CA GLY A 650 3.63 -30.80 43.09
C GLY A 650 3.48 -29.28 43.01
N VAL A 651 2.24 -28.84 42.90
CA VAL A 651 1.86 -27.42 42.90
C VAL A 651 0.73 -27.21 43.89
N GLU A 652 0.88 -26.23 44.77
CA GLU A 652 -0.21 -25.76 45.63
C GLU A 652 -0.97 -24.67 44.87
N PHE A 653 -2.25 -24.90 44.61
CA PHE A 653 -3.16 -23.95 43.96
C PHE A 653 -4.08 -23.29 44.98
N LYS A 654 -4.54 -22.09 44.66
CA LYS A 654 -5.56 -21.33 45.37
C LYS A 654 -6.70 -20.93 44.44
N LYS A 655 -7.93 -20.86 44.97
CA LYS A 655 -9.11 -20.57 44.16
C LYS A 655 -9.05 -19.14 43.63
N CYS A 656 -9.20 -19.00 42.31
CA CYS A 656 -9.36 -17.69 41.67
C CYS A 656 -10.83 -17.30 41.68
N VAL A 657 -11.16 -16.20 42.37
CA VAL A 657 -12.53 -15.71 42.56
C VAL A 657 -12.94 -14.76 41.43
N SER A 658 -11.99 -13.96 40.93
CA SER A 658 -12.21 -13.07 39.80
C SER A 658 -10.89 -12.86 39.06
N VAL A 659 -10.89 -12.87 37.72
CA VAL A 659 -9.69 -12.60 36.91
C VAL A 659 -9.50 -11.11 36.61
N PHE A 660 -10.60 -10.40 36.44
CA PHE A 660 -10.62 -9.00 36.05
C PHE A 660 -11.17 -8.13 37.18
N ASP A 661 -10.71 -6.88 37.25
CA ASP A 661 -11.32 -5.85 38.10
C ASP A 661 -12.61 -5.29 37.47
N GLU A 662 -13.25 -4.35 38.18
CA GLU A 662 -14.49 -3.68 37.75
C GLU A 662 -14.34 -2.90 36.43
N ASN A 663 -13.11 -2.56 36.03
CA ASN A 663 -12.80 -1.89 34.77
C ASN A 663 -12.38 -2.87 33.66
N GLY A 664 -12.51 -4.18 33.89
CA GLY A 664 -12.12 -5.22 32.93
C GLY A 664 -10.60 -5.39 32.79
N ARG A 665 -9.79 -4.81 33.68
CA ARG A 665 -8.32 -4.98 33.64
C ARG A 665 -7.94 -6.27 34.33
N PHE A 666 -6.94 -6.96 33.80
CA PHE A 666 -6.42 -8.18 34.41
C PHE A 666 -5.87 -7.89 35.81
N ASN A 667 -6.55 -8.40 36.84
CA ASN A 667 -6.25 -8.18 38.25
C ASN A 667 -6.85 -9.33 39.08
N PRO A 668 -6.22 -10.52 39.06
CA PRO A 668 -6.81 -11.70 39.65
C PRO A 668 -6.90 -11.60 41.18
N LYS A 669 -8.07 -11.93 41.74
CA LYS A 669 -8.32 -12.04 43.18
C LYS A 669 -8.48 -13.49 43.57
N TYR A 670 -7.87 -13.86 44.70
CA TYR A 670 -7.82 -15.23 45.18
C TYR A 670 -8.49 -15.38 46.54
N ASP A 671 -9.06 -16.55 46.78
CA ASP A 671 -9.36 -17.02 48.14
C ASP A 671 -8.15 -17.80 48.65
N GLU A 672 -7.44 -17.22 49.63
CA GLU A 672 -6.23 -17.83 50.21
C GLU A 672 -6.54 -19.02 51.13
N ASN A 673 -7.82 -19.23 51.51
CA ASN A 673 -8.24 -20.35 52.35
C ASN A 673 -8.67 -21.58 51.53
N ASP A 674 -9.16 -21.38 50.31
CA ASP A 674 -9.50 -22.47 49.39
C ASP A 674 -8.28 -22.86 48.56
N THR A 675 -7.50 -23.79 49.11
CA THR A 675 -6.26 -24.30 48.49
C THR A 675 -6.34 -25.79 48.22
N LYS A 676 -5.68 -26.24 47.16
CA LYS A 676 -5.48 -27.67 46.89
C LYS A 676 -4.05 -27.97 46.46
N LEU A 677 -3.52 -29.09 46.95
CA LEU A 677 -2.21 -29.60 46.56
C LEU A 677 -2.38 -30.65 45.45
N VAL A 678 -1.64 -30.48 44.36
CA VAL A 678 -1.69 -31.35 43.18
C VAL A 678 -0.30 -31.92 42.95
N GLU A 679 -0.17 -33.23 42.93
CA GLU A 679 1.10 -33.92 42.63
C GLU A 679 1.51 -33.72 41.16
N ALA A 680 2.78 -33.42 40.93
CA ALA A 680 3.33 -33.19 39.60
C ALA A 680 4.82 -33.56 39.55
N ASN A 681 5.21 -34.30 38.52
CA ASN A 681 6.62 -34.59 38.22
C ASN A 681 7.25 -33.51 37.32
N TYR A 682 6.41 -32.78 36.57
CA TYR A 682 6.78 -31.65 35.73
C TYR A 682 5.72 -30.56 35.80
N VAL A 683 6.16 -29.31 35.72
CA VAL A 683 5.29 -28.13 35.68
C VAL A 683 5.65 -27.30 34.46
N LEU A 684 4.71 -27.15 33.52
CA LEU A 684 4.91 -26.38 32.30
C LEU A 684 4.18 -25.04 32.41
N VAL A 685 4.93 -23.93 32.40
CA VAL A 685 4.41 -22.59 32.68
C VAL A 685 4.15 -21.82 31.38
N SER A 686 2.87 -21.53 31.10
CA SER A 686 2.39 -20.93 29.84
C SER A 686 1.51 -19.69 30.08
N ILE A 687 1.99 -18.77 30.91
CA ILE A 687 1.26 -17.56 31.35
C ILE A 687 1.54 -16.31 30.50
N GLY A 688 2.05 -16.51 29.29
CA GLY A 688 2.31 -15.45 28.32
C GLY A 688 3.79 -15.25 27.98
N GLN A 689 4.00 -14.45 26.93
CA GLN A 689 5.31 -14.19 26.35
C GLN A 689 5.86 -12.82 26.78
N ALA A 690 7.18 -12.70 26.68
CA ALA A 690 7.95 -11.49 26.92
C ALA A 690 8.94 -11.25 25.76
N ILE A 691 9.40 -10.02 25.64
CA ILE A 691 10.39 -9.62 24.62
C ILE A 691 11.74 -9.49 25.32
N ASP A 692 12.73 -10.20 24.81
CA ASP A 692 14.11 -10.05 25.25
C ASP A 692 14.91 -9.28 24.20
N TRP A 693 15.31 -8.05 24.52
CA TRP A 693 16.06 -7.19 23.60
C TRP A 693 17.56 -7.46 23.62
N GLY A 694 18.07 -8.18 24.63
CA GLY A 694 19.50 -8.30 24.88
C GLY A 694 20.20 -6.94 24.75
N ARG A 695 21.16 -6.87 23.83
CA ARG A 695 21.92 -5.64 23.48
C ARG A 695 21.57 -5.07 22.10
N LEU A 696 20.47 -5.53 21.47
CA LEU A 696 20.10 -5.14 20.10
C LEU A 696 19.95 -3.61 19.93
N LEU A 697 19.47 -2.93 20.96
CA LEU A 697 19.19 -1.49 20.94
C LEU A 697 20.36 -0.64 21.48
N GLU A 698 21.50 -1.23 21.84
CA GLU A 698 22.66 -0.45 22.29
C GLU A 698 23.12 0.51 21.20
N GLY A 699 23.24 1.80 21.53
CA GLY A 699 23.61 2.84 20.58
C GLY A 699 22.51 3.20 19.55
N CYS A 700 21.27 2.73 19.74
CA CYS A 700 20.11 3.06 18.92
C CYS A 700 19.20 4.08 19.64
N GLY A 701 18.68 5.08 18.91
CA GLY A 701 17.71 6.06 19.44
C GLY A 701 16.29 5.53 19.70
N ALA A 702 16.04 4.24 19.43
CA ALA A 702 14.73 3.63 19.65
C ALA A 702 14.43 3.45 21.15
N GLN A 703 13.17 3.64 21.53
CA GLN A 703 12.71 3.59 22.92
C GLN A 703 11.73 2.43 23.14
N LEU A 704 11.64 1.97 24.39
CA LEU A 704 10.71 0.92 24.79
C LEU A 704 9.57 1.50 25.64
N ASN A 705 8.37 0.93 25.46
CA ASN A 705 7.23 1.14 26.33
C ASN A 705 7.42 0.44 27.70
N PRO A 706 6.61 0.78 28.72
CA PRO A 706 6.64 0.10 30.02
C PRO A 706 6.47 -1.42 29.94
N ASN A 707 5.68 -1.91 28.97
CA ASN A 707 5.47 -3.33 28.70
C ASN A 707 6.59 -3.99 27.86
N LYS A 708 7.71 -3.29 27.64
CA LYS A 708 8.88 -3.71 26.84
C LYS A 708 8.64 -3.85 25.33
N THR A 709 7.48 -3.47 24.79
CA THR A 709 7.36 -3.32 23.33
C THR A 709 8.15 -2.10 22.85
N ILE A 710 8.60 -2.10 21.61
CA ILE A 710 9.30 -0.95 21.01
C ILE A 710 8.31 0.12 20.54
N GLN A 711 8.65 1.37 20.84
CA GLN A 711 7.91 2.54 20.37
C GLN A 711 8.19 2.77 18.89
N ALA A 712 7.13 2.75 18.10
CA ALA A 712 7.13 3.09 16.70
C ALA A 712 5.79 3.74 16.34
N ASP A 713 5.78 4.55 15.29
CA ASP A 713 4.55 5.14 14.75
C ASP A 713 3.65 4.03 14.15
N PRO A 714 2.34 4.02 14.44
CA PRO A 714 1.46 2.91 14.07
C PRO A 714 1.19 2.80 12.57
N LEU A 715 1.37 3.87 11.80
CA LEU A 715 1.18 3.86 10.34
C LEU A 715 2.49 3.51 9.63
N THR A 716 3.58 4.16 10.02
CA THR A 716 4.88 4.12 9.34
C THR A 716 5.83 3.08 9.92
N TYR A 717 5.55 2.56 11.12
CA TYR A 717 6.40 1.62 11.85
C TYR A 717 7.81 2.15 12.13
N GLN A 718 8.06 3.45 11.94
CA GLN A 718 9.34 4.09 12.19
C GLN A 718 9.51 4.33 13.69
N THR A 719 10.69 4.01 14.22
CA THR A 719 11.04 4.26 15.64
C THR A 719 11.61 5.67 15.82
N GLY A 720 11.99 6.02 17.06
CA GLY A 720 12.75 7.25 17.32
C GLY A 720 14.12 7.34 16.62
N GLN A 721 14.62 6.22 16.09
CA GLN A 721 15.80 6.16 15.24
C GLN A 721 15.35 6.10 13.75
N PRO A 722 15.66 7.10 12.90
CA PRO A 722 15.05 7.23 11.57
C PRO A 722 15.23 6.04 10.62
N ASP A 723 16.39 5.38 10.66
CA ASP A 723 16.69 4.22 9.82
C ASP A 723 16.21 2.89 10.41
N VAL A 724 15.54 2.91 11.57
CA VAL A 724 15.05 1.72 12.27
C VAL A 724 13.52 1.73 12.33
N PHE A 725 12.96 0.66 11.79
CA PHE A 725 11.54 0.33 11.79
C PHE A 725 11.31 -0.91 12.65
N ALA A 726 10.12 -1.09 13.19
CA ALA A 726 9.82 -2.26 14.02
C ALA A 726 8.37 -2.72 13.89
N GLY A 727 8.13 -4.03 14.00
CA GLY A 727 6.78 -4.58 13.89
C GLY A 727 6.67 -6.02 14.40
N GLY A 728 5.50 -6.61 14.16
CA GLY A 728 5.10 -7.87 14.80
C GLY A 728 5.00 -7.74 16.32
N ASP A 729 5.12 -8.86 17.03
CA ASP A 729 4.90 -8.90 18.48
C ASP A 729 5.86 -7.99 19.27
N ALA A 730 7.04 -7.68 18.71
CA ALA A 730 7.98 -6.75 19.34
C ALA A 730 7.42 -5.33 19.47
N HIS A 731 6.51 -4.93 18.58
CA HIS A 731 5.85 -3.62 18.57
C HIS A 731 4.46 -3.67 19.22
N THR A 732 3.63 -4.64 18.83
CA THR A 732 2.23 -4.70 19.26
C THR A 732 2.00 -5.46 20.57
N GLY A 733 3.01 -6.21 21.04
CA GLY A 733 2.80 -7.35 21.92
C GLY A 733 2.25 -8.57 21.15
N PRO A 734 2.17 -9.74 21.78
CA PRO A 734 1.75 -10.99 21.13
C PRO A 734 0.38 -10.86 20.45
N ARG A 735 0.33 -11.13 19.13
CA ARG A 735 -0.89 -11.19 18.31
C ARG A 735 -0.88 -12.41 17.38
N PHE A 736 -1.79 -12.49 16.41
CA PHE A 736 -1.83 -13.58 15.45
C PHE A 736 -0.85 -13.35 14.29
N ALA A 737 -0.45 -14.43 13.62
CA ALA A 737 0.49 -14.36 12.50
C ALA A 737 0.03 -13.41 11.38
N ILE A 738 -1.27 -13.32 11.13
CA ILE A 738 -1.84 -12.43 10.10
C ILE A 738 -1.65 -10.94 10.43
N ASP A 739 -1.65 -10.56 11.71
CA ASP A 739 -1.33 -9.19 12.16
C ASP A 739 0.13 -8.85 11.86
N ALA A 740 1.03 -9.78 12.20
CA ALA A 740 2.46 -9.65 11.94
C ALA A 740 2.76 -9.55 10.42
N ILE A 741 2.06 -10.33 9.60
CA ILE A 741 2.15 -10.29 8.14
C ILE A 741 1.74 -8.92 7.60
N ALA A 742 0.60 -8.39 8.06
CA ALA A 742 0.11 -7.07 7.67
C ALA A 742 1.12 -5.96 8.06
N ALA A 743 1.68 -6.03 9.28
CA ALA A 743 2.69 -5.09 9.74
C ALA A 743 3.97 -5.14 8.89
N GLY A 744 4.44 -6.33 8.51
CA GLY A 744 5.61 -6.49 7.64
C GLY A 744 5.45 -5.80 6.29
N LYS A 745 4.26 -5.91 5.66
CA LYS A 745 3.93 -5.23 4.41
C LYS A 745 3.97 -3.70 4.56
N GLN A 746 3.36 -3.18 5.63
CA GLN A 746 3.33 -1.73 5.87
C GLN A 746 4.70 -1.16 6.21
N ALA A 747 5.54 -1.92 6.92
CA ALA A 747 6.92 -1.56 7.16
C ALA A 747 7.74 -1.53 5.86
N ALA A 748 7.54 -2.49 4.94
CA ALA A 748 8.21 -2.48 3.63
C ALA A 748 7.92 -1.20 2.83
N ILE A 749 6.65 -0.75 2.79
CA ILE A 749 6.25 0.52 2.13
C ILE A 749 7.00 1.72 2.77
N SER A 750 7.15 1.70 4.09
CA SER A 750 7.78 2.79 4.84
C SER A 750 9.30 2.81 4.64
N ILE A 751 9.92 1.63 4.61
CA ILE A 751 11.34 1.46 4.29
C ILE A 751 11.64 1.93 2.88
N HIS A 752 10.82 1.52 1.89
CA HIS A 752 10.94 2.01 0.51
C HIS A 752 10.96 3.54 0.48
N ARG A 753 9.98 4.19 1.11
CA ARG A 753 9.93 5.66 1.18
C ARG A 753 11.15 6.24 1.88
N PHE A 754 11.59 5.67 3.00
CA PHE A 754 12.72 6.18 3.77
C PHE A 754 14.05 6.17 3.01
N VAL A 755 14.36 5.08 2.31
CA VAL A 755 15.65 4.95 1.61
C VAL A 755 15.76 5.78 0.34
N HIS A 756 14.63 6.35 -0.12
CA HIS A 756 14.60 7.25 -1.26
C HIS A 756 14.56 8.72 -0.80
N PRO A 757 15.44 9.58 -1.33
CA PRO A 757 15.49 10.99 -0.93
C PRO A 757 14.13 11.68 -1.11
N GLY A 758 13.84 12.62 -0.21
CA GLY A 758 12.71 13.54 -0.32
C GLY A 758 11.31 12.90 -0.29
N GLN A 759 11.19 11.61 0.04
CA GLN A 759 9.89 10.96 0.17
C GLN A 759 9.34 11.10 1.60
N SER A 760 8.05 11.42 1.70
CA SER A 760 7.32 11.39 2.95
C SER A 760 6.79 9.98 3.24
N LEU A 761 6.82 9.60 4.51
CA LEU A 761 6.29 8.32 4.97
C LEU A 761 4.75 8.25 4.97
N THR A 762 4.08 9.39 4.89
CA THR A 762 2.62 9.51 5.09
C THR A 762 1.87 10.07 3.88
N ILE A 763 2.47 10.98 3.11
CA ILE A 763 1.80 11.64 1.97
C ILE A 763 1.40 10.62 0.89
N GLY A 764 0.16 10.70 0.43
CA GLY A 764 -0.38 9.84 -0.62
C GLY A 764 -0.54 8.38 -0.19
N ARG A 765 -0.45 8.08 1.10
CA ARG A 765 -0.64 6.74 1.66
C ARG A 765 -2.10 6.56 2.08
N SER A 766 -2.66 5.38 1.85
CA SER A 766 -3.95 5.00 2.41
C SER A 766 -3.78 4.58 3.88
N ASN A 767 -4.72 5.00 4.74
CA ASN A 767 -4.81 4.54 6.12
C ASN A 767 -5.34 3.10 6.23
N ARG A 768 -5.88 2.55 5.14
CA ARG A 768 -6.53 1.24 5.08
C ARG A 768 -7.68 1.11 6.10
N ASP A 769 -8.39 2.21 6.31
CA ASP A 769 -9.58 2.26 7.16
C ASP A 769 -10.75 1.60 6.44
N TYR A 770 -10.87 0.28 6.58
CA TYR A 770 -12.00 -0.48 6.07
C TYR A 770 -13.13 -0.50 7.08
N ILE A 771 -14.34 -0.17 6.63
CA ILE A 771 -15.55 -0.14 7.45
C ILE A 771 -16.46 -1.29 6.99
N ALA A 772 -16.96 -2.09 7.92
CA ALA A 772 -17.90 -3.16 7.62
C ALA A 772 -19.29 -2.56 7.38
N LEU A 773 -20.03 -3.13 6.43
CA LEU A 773 -21.44 -2.80 6.25
C LEU A 773 -22.25 -3.11 7.51
N ASP A 774 -23.38 -2.42 7.68
CA ASP A 774 -24.33 -2.69 8.77
C ASP A 774 -25.14 -3.95 8.44
N LYS A 775 -24.97 -4.98 9.28
CA LYS A 775 -25.67 -6.27 9.10
C LYS A 775 -27.12 -6.24 9.60
N SER A 776 -27.47 -5.29 10.46
CA SER A 776 -28.82 -5.18 11.02
C SER A 776 -29.85 -4.64 10.01
N ASP A 777 -29.38 -4.00 8.94
CA ASP A 777 -30.21 -3.43 7.88
C ASP A 777 -30.47 -4.40 6.71
N LEU A 778 -29.94 -5.64 6.74
CA LEU A 778 -29.92 -6.52 5.57
C LEU A 778 -31.20 -7.37 5.38
N PHE A 779 -31.57 -7.60 4.12
CA PHE A 779 -32.60 -8.58 3.77
C PHE A 779 -31.96 -9.94 3.46
N LEU A 780 -32.10 -10.91 4.37
CA LEU A 780 -31.43 -12.21 4.30
C LEU A 780 -32.36 -13.40 4.01
N ASP A 781 -33.69 -13.21 4.10
CA ASP A 781 -34.66 -14.31 4.01
C ASP A 781 -34.72 -15.02 2.65
N SER A 782 -34.23 -14.39 1.58
CA SER A 782 -34.27 -14.94 0.21
C SER A 782 -33.12 -15.89 -0.13
N TYR A 783 -32.13 -16.05 0.75
CA TYR A 783 -30.99 -16.93 0.51
C TYR A 783 -31.26 -18.37 0.96
N ASP A 784 -30.59 -19.33 0.30
CA ASP A 784 -30.66 -20.74 0.68
C ASP A 784 -30.00 -21.02 2.04
N ARG A 785 -30.15 -22.26 2.51
CA ARG A 785 -29.52 -22.77 3.74
C ARG A 785 -28.61 -23.98 3.47
N MET A 786 -27.84 -23.95 2.38
CA MET A 786 -26.96 -25.05 2.01
C MET A 786 -25.92 -25.33 3.12
N PRO A 787 -25.79 -26.59 3.58
CA PRO A 787 -24.86 -26.94 4.66
C PRO A 787 -23.40 -26.60 4.35
N ARG A 788 -22.69 -26.11 5.37
CA ARG A 788 -21.24 -25.87 5.31
C ARG A 788 -20.47 -27.17 5.05
N GLN A 789 -19.51 -27.12 4.14
CA GLN A 789 -18.56 -28.21 3.93
C GLN A 789 -17.59 -28.32 5.12
N LYS A 790 -17.22 -29.54 5.51
CA LYS A 790 -16.31 -29.82 6.61
C LYS A 790 -15.10 -30.60 6.14
N ALA A 791 -13.93 -30.28 6.68
CA ALA A 791 -12.71 -31.01 6.41
C ALA A 791 -12.82 -32.41 7.03
N ALA A 792 -12.36 -33.42 6.31
CA ALA A 792 -12.28 -34.78 6.84
C ALA A 792 -11.05 -34.93 7.75
N HIS A 793 -11.14 -35.79 8.76
CA HIS A 793 -10.03 -36.11 9.65
C HIS A 793 -9.58 -37.56 9.45
N LEU A 794 -8.27 -37.79 9.33
CA LEU A 794 -7.71 -39.14 9.31
C LEU A 794 -7.74 -39.75 10.71
N ASN A 795 -8.47 -40.86 10.90
CA ASN A 795 -8.44 -41.71 12.10
C ASN A 795 -8.59 -40.97 13.46
N GLY A 796 -9.74 -40.31 13.68
CA GLY A 796 -10.00 -39.47 14.87
C GLY A 796 -9.78 -40.12 16.25
N GLY A 797 -9.73 -41.46 16.36
CA GLY A 797 -9.44 -42.17 17.61
C GLY A 797 -7.95 -42.38 17.94
N LYS A 798 -7.00 -41.89 17.12
CA LYS A 798 -5.54 -42.05 17.33
C LYS A 798 -4.74 -40.73 17.26
N SER A 799 -5.39 -39.59 17.45
CA SER A 799 -4.75 -38.26 17.34
C SER A 799 -3.60 -38.06 18.33
N LYS A 800 -3.68 -38.65 19.52
CA LYS A 800 -2.64 -38.58 20.57
C LYS A 800 -1.33 -39.30 20.23
N ASP A 801 -1.32 -40.17 19.22
CA ASP A 801 -0.15 -40.97 18.85
C ASP A 801 0.67 -40.36 17.70
N SER A 802 0.27 -39.19 17.19
CA SER A 802 0.89 -38.59 15.99
C SER A 802 1.11 -37.09 16.15
N PHE A 803 2.25 -36.62 15.65
CA PHE A 803 2.57 -35.20 15.45
C PHE A 803 2.22 -34.69 14.04
N LYS A 804 1.56 -35.50 13.21
CA LYS A 804 1.08 -35.07 11.88
C LYS A 804 -0.25 -34.32 11.98
N ASP A 805 -0.45 -33.35 11.11
CA ASP A 805 -1.77 -32.73 10.94
C ASP A 805 -2.70 -33.75 10.26
N LEU A 806 -3.75 -34.16 10.97
CA LEU A 806 -4.72 -35.15 10.47
C LEU A 806 -5.89 -34.51 9.73
N ARG A 807 -5.96 -33.18 9.67
CA ARG A 807 -7.00 -32.43 8.94
C ARG A 807 -6.70 -32.42 7.46
N LEU A 808 -7.54 -33.11 6.70
CA LEU A 808 -7.44 -33.13 5.24
C LEU A 808 -7.81 -31.77 4.66
N THR A 809 -7.21 -31.46 3.51
CA THR A 809 -7.61 -30.31 2.69
C THR A 809 -8.92 -30.64 1.99
N PHE A 810 -9.76 -29.64 1.71
CA PHE A 810 -10.96 -29.82 0.91
C PHE A 810 -10.64 -30.46 -0.45
N THR A 811 -11.56 -31.27 -0.97
CA THR A 811 -11.53 -31.66 -2.37
C THR A 811 -12.02 -30.51 -3.25
N GLU A 812 -11.69 -30.55 -4.54
CA GLU A 812 -12.20 -29.59 -5.51
C GLU A 812 -13.75 -29.54 -5.54
N GLU A 813 -14.42 -30.68 -5.37
CA GLU A 813 -15.88 -30.71 -5.27
C GLU A 813 -16.41 -29.98 -4.03
N GLN A 814 -15.73 -30.14 -2.88
CA GLN A 814 -16.08 -29.40 -1.66
C GLN A 814 -15.84 -27.91 -1.84
N VAL A 815 -14.74 -27.49 -2.46
CA VAL A 815 -14.47 -26.08 -2.76
C VAL A 815 -15.56 -25.50 -3.65
N ARG A 816 -15.95 -26.19 -4.72
CA ARG A 816 -17.02 -25.74 -5.61
C ARG A 816 -18.32 -25.51 -4.84
N LYS A 817 -18.78 -26.49 -4.07
CA LYS A 817 -19.98 -26.36 -3.22
C LYS A 817 -19.85 -25.21 -2.22
N GLU A 818 -18.75 -25.15 -1.49
CA GLU A 818 -18.57 -24.13 -0.44
C GLU A 818 -18.54 -22.71 -1.02
N THR A 819 -17.92 -22.51 -2.19
CA THR A 819 -17.85 -21.20 -2.84
C THR A 819 -19.22 -20.67 -3.29
N GLU A 820 -20.18 -21.55 -3.59
CA GLU A 820 -21.57 -21.19 -3.96
C GLU A 820 -22.34 -20.55 -2.79
N ARG A 821 -21.89 -20.74 -1.55
CA ARG A 821 -22.54 -20.18 -0.34
C ARG A 821 -22.25 -18.68 -0.13
N CYS A 822 -21.25 -18.13 -0.83
CA CYS A 822 -20.82 -16.75 -0.65
C CYS A 822 -21.88 -15.75 -1.12
N LEU A 823 -22.34 -14.87 -0.21
CA LEU A 823 -23.41 -13.90 -0.49
C LEU A 823 -22.98 -12.71 -1.37
N GLY A 824 -21.69 -12.53 -1.65
CA GLY A 824 -21.23 -11.40 -2.47
C GLY A 824 -21.48 -10.03 -1.82
N CYS A 825 -21.16 -9.87 -0.53
CA CYS A 825 -21.58 -8.72 0.30
C CYS A 825 -21.19 -7.32 -0.23
N GLY A 826 -20.02 -7.17 -0.84
CA GLY A 826 -19.51 -5.88 -1.32
C GLY A 826 -19.36 -5.77 -2.84
N ALA A 827 -19.36 -4.53 -3.35
CA ALA A 827 -18.97 -4.16 -4.71
C ALA A 827 -18.15 -2.87 -4.72
N THR A 828 -17.41 -2.61 -5.80
CA THR A 828 -16.78 -1.31 -6.02
C THR A 828 -17.81 -0.31 -6.52
N VAL A 829 -17.69 0.93 -6.06
CA VAL A 829 -18.49 2.07 -6.50
C VAL A 829 -17.59 3.08 -7.21
N VAL A 830 -18.16 3.83 -8.16
CA VAL A 830 -17.44 4.86 -8.91
C VAL A 830 -18.09 6.23 -8.71
N ASP A 831 -17.26 7.22 -8.40
CA ASP A 831 -17.57 8.64 -8.47
C ASP A 831 -17.13 9.18 -9.85
N GLU A 832 -18.09 9.30 -10.76
CA GLU A 832 -17.83 9.77 -12.13
C GLU A 832 -17.32 11.22 -12.21
N ALA A 833 -17.57 12.03 -11.17
CA ALA A 833 -17.09 13.40 -11.11
C ALA A 833 -15.57 13.44 -10.88
N LEU A 834 -15.02 12.48 -10.14
CA LEU A 834 -13.58 12.34 -9.91
C LEU A 834 -12.86 11.44 -10.93
N CYS A 835 -13.60 10.64 -11.70
CA CYS A 835 -13.01 9.75 -12.70
C CYS A 835 -12.36 10.54 -13.86
N VAL A 836 -11.06 10.29 -14.09
CA VAL A 836 -10.30 10.86 -15.21
C VAL A 836 -10.29 9.99 -16.47
N GLY A 837 -10.90 8.80 -16.42
CA GLY A 837 -11.01 7.91 -17.57
C GLY A 837 -9.68 7.28 -18.01
N CYS A 838 -8.81 6.95 -17.07
CA CYS A 838 -7.47 6.40 -17.34
C CYS A 838 -7.43 4.90 -17.64
N GLY A 839 -8.42 4.12 -17.19
CA GLY A 839 -8.46 2.67 -17.45
C GLY A 839 -7.64 1.79 -16.52
N VAL A 840 -6.86 2.35 -15.57
CA VAL A 840 -6.10 1.56 -14.57
C VAL A 840 -7.01 0.56 -13.86
N CYS A 841 -8.18 0.99 -13.41
CA CYS A 841 -9.16 0.12 -12.75
C CYS A 841 -9.61 -1.08 -13.61
N THR A 842 -9.67 -0.92 -14.93
CA THR A 842 -10.02 -2.00 -15.87
C THR A 842 -8.87 -3.00 -15.95
N THR A 843 -7.63 -2.53 -16.10
CA THR A 843 -6.45 -3.43 -16.14
C THR A 843 -6.22 -4.23 -14.87
N LYS A 844 -6.66 -3.71 -13.71
CA LYS A 844 -6.55 -4.41 -12.42
C LYS A 844 -7.74 -5.34 -12.12
N CYS A 845 -8.80 -5.32 -12.94
CA CYS A 845 -9.99 -6.13 -12.72
C CYS A 845 -9.86 -7.49 -13.41
N LYS A 846 -9.73 -8.58 -12.64
CA LYS A 846 -9.69 -9.97 -13.17
C LYS A 846 -11.07 -10.60 -13.44
N PHE A 847 -12.14 -9.82 -13.31
CA PHE A 847 -13.53 -10.29 -13.29
C PHE A 847 -14.39 -9.64 -14.37
N ASP A 848 -13.79 -8.83 -15.24
CA ASP A 848 -14.47 -8.03 -16.27
C ASP A 848 -15.64 -7.20 -15.70
N ALA A 849 -15.51 -6.80 -14.43
CA ALA A 849 -16.51 -6.04 -13.72
C ALA A 849 -16.38 -4.52 -13.96
N ILE A 850 -15.29 -4.07 -14.60
CA ILE A 850 -15.05 -2.65 -14.84
C ILE A 850 -14.67 -2.42 -16.31
N SER A 851 -15.41 -1.56 -16.98
CA SER A 851 -15.15 -1.15 -18.36
C SER A 851 -15.06 0.38 -18.47
N LEU A 852 -14.41 0.86 -19.53
CA LEU A 852 -14.42 2.28 -19.88
C LEU A 852 -15.53 2.57 -20.89
N VAL A 853 -16.42 3.49 -20.52
CA VAL A 853 -17.51 3.97 -21.38
C VAL A 853 -17.17 5.35 -21.91
N ARG A 854 -17.17 5.49 -23.24
CA ARG A 854 -16.97 6.77 -23.92
C ARG A 854 -18.20 7.66 -23.69
N LYS A 855 -18.04 8.67 -22.83
CA LYS A 855 -19.11 9.61 -22.43
C LYS A 855 -19.00 10.96 -23.14
N TYR A 856 -17.81 11.29 -23.64
CA TYR A 856 -17.52 12.57 -24.29
C TYR A 856 -16.88 12.35 -25.66
N ASP A 857 -16.78 13.42 -26.44
CA ASP A 857 -16.16 13.44 -27.77
C ASP A 857 -15.22 14.65 -27.94
N GLY A 858 -14.56 15.03 -26.85
CA GLY A 858 -13.58 16.11 -26.82
C GLY A 858 -12.32 15.77 -27.59
N VAL A 859 -11.92 16.65 -28.49
CA VAL A 859 -10.68 16.57 -29.28
C VAL A 859 -9.77 17.72 -28.87
N GLY A 860 -8.47 17.46 -28.74
CA GLY A 860 -7.48 18.49 -28.42
C GLY A 860 -7.46 19.62 -29.44
N ALA A 861 -6.96 20.80 -29.05
CA ALA A 861 -6.81 21.94 -29.93
C ALA A 861 -5.42 22.55 -29.78
N ALA A 862 -4.88 23.11 -30.86
CA ALA A 862 -3.61 23.81 -30.77
C ALA A 862 -3.81 25.06 -29.89
N LEU A 863 -2.76 25.46 -29.17
CA LEU A 863 -2.84 26.57 -28.22
C LEU A 863 -3.43 27.88 -28.77
N PRO A 864 -3.12 28.32 -30.01
CA PRO A 864 -3.77 29.50 -30.60
C PRO A 864 -5.30 29.37 -30.71
N ASP A 865 -5.79 28.16 -30.98
CA ASP A 865 -7.22 27.86 -31.20
C ASP A 865 -7.98 27.59 -29.90
N MET A 866 -7.29 27.29 -28.80
CA MET A 866 -7.92 27.00 -27.51
C MET A 866 -8.66 28.21 -26.91
N LYS A 867 -8.06 29.40 -26.99
CA LYS A 867 -8.61 30.63 -26.35
C LYS A 867 -10.06 30.92 -26.75
N PRO A 868 -10.45 30.96 -28.04
CA PRO A 868 -11.84 31.21 -28.43
C PRO A 868 -12.79 30.10 -27.95
N ILE A 869 -12.35 28.84 -27.93
CA ILE A 869 -13.15 27.69 -27.46
C ILE A 869 -13.46 27.85 -25.95
N VAL A 870 -12.43 28.16 -25.16
CA VAL A 870 -12.54 28.36 -23.70
C VAL A 870 -13.45 29.55 -23.38
N ILE A 871 -13.29 30.70 -24.05
CA ILE A 871 -14.16 31.86 -23.83
C ILE A 871 -15.63 31.53 -24.11
N LYS A 872 -15.90 30.85 -25.23
CA LYS A 872 -17.26 30.41 -25.58
C LYS A 872 -17.83 29.46 -24.52
N HIS A 873 -17.02 28.56 -23.98
CA HIS A 873 -17.43 27.66 -22.89
C HIS A 873 -17.74 28.42 -21.60
N MET A 874 -16.86 29.34 -21.18
CA MET A 874 -17.04 30.15 -19.97
C MET A 874 -18.35 30.96 -20.02
N LEU A 875 -18.70 31.54 -21.17
CA LEU A 875 -19.97 32.25 -21.34
C LEU A 875 -21.16 31.31 -21.18
N LYS A 876 -21.14 30.14 -21.83
CA LYS A 876 -22.20 29.12 -21.67
C LYS A 876 -22.33 28.65 -20.22
N ARG A 877 -21.22 28.46 -19.52
CA ARG A 877 -21.18 28.08 -18.11
C ARG A 877 -21.84 29.14 -17.23
N LYS A 878 -21.50 30.43 -17.41
CA LYS A 878 -22.14 31.53 -16.66
C LYS A 878 -23.66 31.53 -16.81
N VAL A 879 -24.16 31.33 -18.03
CA VAL A 879 -25.61 31.23 -18.30
C VAL A 879 -26.23 30.05 -17.55
N LYS A 880 -25.58 28.87 -17.55
CA LYS A 880 -26.05 27.68 -16.80
C LYS A 880 -26.11 27.93 -15.29
N ILE A 881 -25.07 28.55 -14.71
CA ILE A 881 -25.01 28.85 -13.28
C ILE A 881 -26.17 29.78 -12.88
N VAL A 882 -26.40 30.85 -13.65
CA VAL A 882 -27.51 31.77 -13.40
C VAL A 882 -28.86 31.05 -13.50
N GLY A 883 -29.06 30.24 -14.54
CA GLY A 883 -30.28 29.44 -14.69
C GLY A 883 -30.52 28.48 -13.52
N LYS A 884 -29.47 27.81 -13.02
CA LYS A 884 -29.55 26.89 -11.88
C LYS A 884 -29.89 27.63 -10.57
N LYS A 885 -29.33 28.82 -10.35
CA LYS A 885 -29.67 29.68 -9.19
C LYS A 885 -31.13 30.10 -9.21
N VAL A 886 -31.65 30.53 -10.35
CA VAL A 886 -33.07 30.88 -10.52
C VAL A 886 -33.97 29.68 -10.25
N SER A 887 -33.64 28.50 -10.79
CA SER A 887 -34.40 27.26 -10.54
C SER A 887 -34.39 26.85 -9.05
N ARG A 888 -33.24 26.93 -8.37
CA ARG A 888 -33.13 26.66 -6.92
C ARG A 888 -33.95 27.65 -6.10
N SER A 889 -33.90 28.93 -6.44
CA SER A 889 -34.70 29.98 -5.79
C SER A 889 -36.21 29.72 -5.96
N LEU A 890 -36.67 29.40 -7.17
CA LEU A 890 -38.07 29.08 -7.44
C LEU A 890 -38.52 27.81 -6.69
N LYS A 891 -37.68 26.77 -6.65
CA LYS A 891 -37.96 25.56 -5.86
C LYS A 891 -37.99 25.80 -4.35
N SER A 892 -37.19 26.75 -3.85
CA SER A 892 -37.23 27.16 -2.44
C SER A 892 -38.48 27.95 -2.10
N ILE A 893 -38.98 28.77 -3.05
CA ILE A 893 -40.22 29.54 -2.89
C ILE A 893 -41.46 28.63 -2.98
N LEU A 894 -41.42 27.56 -3.78
CA LEU A 894 -42.51 26.58 -3.92
C LEU A 894 -42.53 25.49 -2.83
N LYS A 895 -41.51 25.42 -1.97
CA LYS A 895 -41.44 24.51 -0.81
C LYS A 895 -41.86 25.16 0.51
N HIS A 896 -42.14 26.46 0.49
CA HIS A 896 -42.85 27.22 1.53
C HIS A 896 -44.23 27.57 1.00
#